data_AF-M5SUW9-F1
#
_entry.id   AF-M5SUW9-F1
#
_cell.length_a   1.000
_cell.length_b   1.000
_cell.length_c   1.000
_cell.angle_alpha   90.00
_cell.angle_beta   90.00
_cell.angle_gamma   90.00
#
_symmetry.space_group_name_H-M   'P 1'
#
loop_
_entity.id
_entity.type
_entity.pdbx_description
1 polymer ?
#
loop_
_entity_poly.entity_id
_entity_poly.type
_entity_poly.pdbx_seq_one_letter_code
_entity_poly.pdbx_strand_id
1 'polypeptide(L)'
;MNRTTQFRRKLTYLTILVVMLIPLYLLGQPAGGGGDGGGRLAQMRDEFDISESDLGEISPASETMKLASLGMRGVAASLLWKKSHEYRVMHEWDRLKASLNNIALLQPHFDKVWEFQAHNLAYNVSTEFDDYRQRYEMVREGTEFLTKGVKQNRKAPRLIWYTGWFYGSKLGLSDEKKQFRRLFADDEVLHENLREQGIDVEGPEALGPFRKPDNWLIGRLWLNSGYDLVEAGIPIRRQTPINFYETGPKWRIKHAEAIEREGVLNDQAQEAWQRASEDWKGLGERSIPTTASFTIKMGQIDELHRRKAETIAEIRQLATPAFEKAQQAVISTLDPVIQDALATPVEERTKSQQSIADNYSGSMTPDLSVVARDADPSVRLRVMQLVDVVKDLEERIIKTDGHRKQINYPYWETLALAEQEERTVNARRLIYEAQEALSKEGELEEAIRLYEESFEQWAEIFDDYPILVIDDSAEDLFESIRDYMKATDSDEIPEDFPLRTFVELMGEYGDVNPQMYEEVRKTQQEKLAARKAELAEEERKREEEFLKQEAAEKEAEEEAEMKQDEPASVEAAAEADDPAEMEASPEPEEPVAETEEATQSDDAPEEQPEAESASEESAEMTEEQDATDPAEAVEDGEEEMDSDESDVVEAVEESVDGEAADLVEEGSAN
;
A
#
# COMPACT_ATOMS: atom_id res chain seq x y z
N MET A 1 28.00 -24.85 -80.76
CA MET A 1 28.37 -24.05 -79.56
C MET A 1 29.75 -24.48 -79.09
N ASN A 2 30.66 -23.55 -78.80
CA ASN A 2 32.04 -23.88 -78.43
C ASN A 2 32.13 -24.32 -76.96
N ARG A 3 32.61 -25.54 -76.68
CA ARG A 3 32.79 -26.04 -75.30
C ARG A 3 33.76 -25.17 -74.49
N THR A 4 34.74 -24.58 -75.16
CA THR A 4 35.72 -23.64 -74.59
C THR A 4 35.09 -22.34 -74.07
N THR A 5 34.10 -21.76 -74.75
CA THR A 5 33.41 -20.56 -74.27
C THR A 5 32.42 -20.86 -73.14
N GLN A 6 31.80 -22.05 -73.12
CA GLN A 6 31.01 -22.48 -71.95
C GLN A 6 31.90 -22.71 -70.72
N PHE A 7 33.05 -23.36 -70.87
CA PHE A 7 34.01 -23.55 -69.77
C PHE A 7 34.53 -22.22 -69.22
N ARG A 8 34.95 -21.30 -70.10
CA ARG A 8 35.38 -19.95 -69.69
C ARG A 8 34.28 -19.19 -68.94
N ARG A 9 33.03 -19.23 -69.40
CA ARG A 9 31.89 -18.61 -68.70
C ARG A 9 31.67 -19.21 -67.30
N LYS A 10 31.69 -20.53 -67.16
CA LYS A 10 31.58 -21.20 -65.85
C LYS A 10 32.72 -20.79 -64.91
N LEU A 11 33.96 -20.72 -65.42
CA LEU A 11 35.11 -20.26 -64.65
C LEU A 11 34.94 -18.80 -64.20
N THR A 12 34.50 -17.91 -65.10
CA THR A 12 34.20 -16.51 -64.77
C THR A 12 33.10 -16.38 -63.72
N TYR A 13 32.01 -17.14 -63.82
CA TYR A 13 30.96 -17.15 -62.80
C TYR A 13 31.46 -17.67 -61.45
N LEU A 14 32.29 -18.72 -61.44
CA LEU A 14 32.94 -19.21 -60.21
C LEU A 14 33.83 -18.13 -59.58
N THR A 15 34.66 -17.44 -60.37
CA THR A 15 35.50 -16.34 -59.88
C THR A 15 34.65 -15.19 -59.33
N ILE A 16 33.57 -14.80 -60.02
CA ILE A 16 32.64 -13.76 -59.54
C ILE A 16 31.98 -14.17 -58.22
N LEU A 17 31.55 -15.44 -58.10
CA LEU A 17 30.93 -15.96 -56.89
C LEU A 17 31.92 -15.97 -55.71
N VAL A 18 33.15 -16.45 -55.92
CA VAL A 18 34.22 -16.40 -54.89
C VAL A 18 34.55 -14.95 -54.51
N VAL A 19 34.62 -14.02 -55.46
CA VAL A 19 34.87 -12.59 -55.19
C VAL A 19 33.71 -11.95 -54.43
N MET A 20 32.46 -12.36 -54.65
CA MET A 20 31.30 -11.90 -53.86
C MET A 20 31.21 -12.54 -52.46
N LEU A 21 31.74 -13.75 -52.27
CA LEU A 21 31.80 -14.39 -50.95
C LEU A 21 32.79 -13.69 -50.00
N ILE A 22 33.87 -13.09 -50.50
CA ILE A 22 34.88 -12.39 -49.67
C ILE A 22 34.27 -11.24 -48.84
N PRO A 23 33.55 -10.25 -49.41
CA PRO A 23 32.94 -9.18 -48.62
C PRO A 23 31.79 -9.71 -47.73
N LEU A 24 31.03 -10.72 -48.17
CA LEU A 24 30.00 -11.35 -47.33
C LEU A 24 30.61 -12.02 -46.09
N TYR A 25 31.75 -12.69 -46.24
CA TYR A 25 32.51 -13.29 -45.13
C TYR A 25 33.06 -12.22 -44.18
N LEU A 26 33.71 -11.17 -44.70
CA LEU A 26 34.26 -10.07 -43.88
C LEU A 26 33.19 -9.24 -43.16
N LEU A 27 31.96 -9.18 -43.70
CA LEU A 27 30.83 -8.53 -43.06
C LEU A 27 30.14 -9.45 -42.03
N GLY A 28 29.86 -10.70 -42.40
CA GLY A 28 28.93 -11.59 -41.70
C GLY A 28 29.55 -12.79 -40.97
N GLN A 29 30.87 -12.92 -40.89
CA GLN A 29 31.49 -13.91 -39.99
C GLN A 29 31.10 -13.57 -38.53
N PRO A 30 30.59 -14.53 -37.73
CA PRO A 30 30.28 -14.29 -36.33
C PRO A 30 31.56 -14.13 -35.49
N ALA A 31 31.45 -13.56 -34.29
CA ALA A 31 32.55 -13.60 -33.33
C ALA A 31 32.75 -15.04 -32.85
N GLY A 32 34.00 -15.42 -32.62
CA GLY A 32 34.34 -16.71 -32.02
C GLY A 32 34.80 -16.50 -30.58
N GLY A 33 34.41 -17.41 -29.68
CA GLY A 33 34.79 -17.40 -28.25
C GLY A 33 36.30 -17.54 -27.93
N GLY A 34 37.18 -17.23 -28.89
CA GLY A 34 38.63 -17.03 -28.71
C GLY A 34 39.07 -15.56 -28.72
N GLY A 35 38.14 -14.59 -28.76
CA GLY A 35 38.44 -13.15 -28.67
C GLY A 35 38.66 -12.43 -30.01
N ASP A 36 38.51 -13.12 -31.15
CA ASP A 36 38.35 -12.46 -32.44
C ASP A 36 36.89 -11.99 -32.56
N GLY A 37 36.66 -10.67 -32.51
CA GLY A 37 35.34 -10.02 -32.54
C GLY A 37 34.54 -10.17 -33.85
N GLY A 38 34.84 -11.18 -34.67
CA GLY A 38 34.10 -11.50 -35.89
C GLY A 38 34.26 -10.48 -37.02
N GLY A 39 33.37 -10.60 -38.00
CA GLY A 39 33.21 -9.66 -39.09
C GLY A 39 32.58 -8.34 -38.65
N ARG A 40 32.58 -7.34 -39.52
CA ARG A 40 32.19 -5.96 -39.14
C ARG A 40 30.76 -5.84 -38.60
N LEU A 41 29.83 -6.71 -39.01
CA LEU A 41 28.47 -6.71 -38.45
C LEU A 41 28.41 -7.31 -37.05
N ALA A 42 29.28 -8.26 -36.70
CA ALA A 42 29.41 -8.75 -35.33
C ALA A 42 29.89 -7.61 -34.44
N GLN A 43 31.06 -7.04 -34.74
CA GLN A 43 31.64 -5.89 -34.02
C GLN A 43 30.64 -4.73 -33.80
N MET A 44 29.81 -4.41 -34.81
CA MET A 44 28.76 -3.39 -34.68
C MET A 44 27.58 -3.84 -33.79
N ARG A 45 27.26 -5.13 -33.72
CA ARG A 45 26.26 -5.65 -32.78
C ARG A 45 26.76 -5.62 -31.33
N ASP A 46 28.05 -5.90 -31.09
CA ASP A 46 28.71 -5.66 -29.79
C ASP A 46 28.70 -4.17 -29.43
N GLU A 47 29.19 -3.31 -30.33
CA GLU A 47 29.40 -1.87 -30.09
C GLU A 47 28.09 -1.10 -29.86
N PHE A 48 27.05 -1.41 -30.64
CA PHE A 48 25.73 -0.77 -30.53
C PHE A 48 24.71 -1.59 -29.72
N ASP A 49 25.11 -2.73 -29.15
CA ASP A 49 24.28 -3.57 -28.28
C ASP A 49 23.00 -4.10 -28.96
N ILE A 50 23.10 -4.45 -30.25
CA ILE A 50 21.94 -4.74 -31.13
C ILE A 50 21.54 -6.22 -31.12
N SER A 51 22.47 -7.14 -30.81
CA SER A 51 22.17 -8.58 -30.64
C SER A 51 23.33 -9.33 -30.01
N GLU A 52 23.07 -10.55 -29.53
CA GLU A 52 24.06 -11.59 -29.27
C GLU A 52 25.16 -11.61 -30.35
N SER A 53 26.41 -11.46 -29.92
CA SER A 53 27.59 -11.41 -30.79
C SER A 53 28.46 -12.67 -30.68
N ASP A 54 28.58 -13.22 -29.47
CA ASP A 54 29.33 -14.45 -29.19
C ASP A 54 28.48 -15.70 -29.48
N LEU A 55 29.12 -16.69 -30.10
CA LEU A 55 28.52 -17.97 -30.46
C LEU A 55 27.97 -18.77 -29.26
N GLY A 56 28.48 -18.48 -28.05
CA GLY A 56 28.04 -19.12 -26.81
C GLY A 56 26.69 -18.61 -26.28
N GLU A 57 26.23 -17.45 -26.72
CA GLU A 57 24.95 -16.86 -26.27
C GLU A 57 23.79 -17.21 -27.22
N ILE A 58 24.11 -17.48 -28.49
CA ILE A 58 23.13 -17.76 -29.54
C ILE A 58 22.38 -19.07 -29.28
N SER A 59 21.08 -18.97 -28.96
CA SER A 59 20.17 -20.12 -28.85
C SER A 59 19.99 -20.83 -30.21
N PRO A 60 20.45 -22.09 -30.39
CA PRO A 60 20.35 -22.78 -31.68
C PRO A 60 18.90 -23.03 -32.12
N ALA A 61 17.99 -23.19 -31.14
CA ALA A 61 16.56 -23.34 -31.40
C ALA A 61 15.96 -22.03 -31.95
N SER A 62 16.33 -20.88 -31.36
CA SER A 62 15.87 -19.56 -31.82
C SER A 62 16.36 -19.26 -33.25
N GLU A 63 17.64 -19.48 -33.54
CA GLU A 63 18.17 -19.30 -34.91
C GLU A 63 17.55 -20.28 -35.91
N THR A 64 17.31 -21.53 -35.51
CA THR A 64 16.61 -22.50 -36.36
C THR A 64 15.19 -22.03 -36.69
N MET A 65 14.45 -21.46 -35.72
CA MET A 65 13.13 -20.88 -35.97
C MET A 65 13.18 -19.61 -36.84
N LYS A 66 14.16 -18.72 -36.61
CA LYS A 66 14.37 -17.53 -37.46
C LYS A 66 14.61 -17.95 -38.92
N LEU A 67 15.46 -18.95 -39.15
CA LEU A 67 15.73 -19.53 -40.46
C LEU A 67 14.51 -20.23 -41.06
N ALA A 68 13.79 -21.05 -40.28
CA ALA A 68 12.57 -21.75 -40.73
C ALA A 68 11.44 -20.78 -41.11
N SER A 69 11.39 -19.60 -40.49
CA SER A 69 10.44 -18.54 -40.86
C SER A 69 10.78 -17.84 -42.19
N LEU A 70 11.94 -18.12 -42.79
CA LEU A 70 12.46 -17.48 -44.01
C LEU A 70 12.49 -15.93 -43.92
N GLY A 71 12.67 -15.40 -42.71
CA GLY A 71 12.64 -13.96 -42.41
C GLY A 71 11.25 -13.42 -42.05
N MET A 72 10.16 -14.18 -42.25
CA MET A 72 8.79 -13.79 -41.89
C MET A 72 8.47 -14.02 -40.40
N ARG A 73 9.44 -13.80 -39.51
CA ARG A 73 9.32 -14.06 -38.06
C ARG A 73 8.14 -13.35 -37.40
N GLY A 74 7.79 -12.14 -37.86
CA GLY A 74 6.65 -11.38 -37.36
C GLY A 74 5.33 -12.08 -37.67
N VAL A 75 5.11 -12.48 -38.93
CA VAL A 75 3.91 -13.23 -39.36
C VAL A 75 3.81 -14.58 -38.63
N ALA A 76 4.93 -15.29 -38.48
CA ALA A 76 4.98 -16.54 -37.74
C ALA A 76 4.59 -16.35 -36.26
N ALA A 77 5.07 -15.27 -35.61
CA ALA A 77 4.68 -14.91 -34.27
C ALA A 77 3.19 -14.54 -34.18
N SER A 78 2.67 -13.68 -35.06
CA SER A 78 1.24 -13.30 -35.09
C SER A 78 0.31 -14.52 -35.26
N LEU A 79 0.70 -15.50 -36.09
CA LEU A 79 -0.05 -16.75 -36.23
C LEU A 79 -0.01 -17.62 -34.96
N LEU A 80 1.11 -17.64 -34.25
CA LEU A 80 1.22 -18.32 -32.96
C LEU A 80 0.46 -17.60 -31.85
N TRP A 81 0.43 -16.26 -31.85
CA TRP A 81 -0.37 -15.44 -30.95
C TRP A 81 -1.87 -15.72 -31.11
N LYS A 82 -2.36 -15.79 -32.36
CA LYS A 82 -3.74 -16.21 -32.65
C LYS A 82 -4.01 -17.63 -32.10
N LYS A 83 -3.11 -18.58 -32.36
CA LYS A 83 -3.25 -19.96 -31.85
C LYS A 83 -3.19 -20.05 -30.33
N SER A 84 -2.36 -19.26 -29.65
CA SER A 84 -2.34 -19.23 -28.18
C SER A 84 -3.67 -18.71 -27.63
N HIS A 85 -4.29 -17.72 -28.27
CA HIS A 85 -5.64 -17.28 -27.89
C HIS A 85 -6.67 -18.40 -28.10
N GLU A 86 -6.66 -19.07 -29.25
CA GLU A 86 -7.53 -20.24 -29.54
C GLU A 86 -7.34 -21.36 -28.49
N TYR A 87 -6.09 -21.74 -28.18
CA TYR A 87 -5.79 -22.78 -27.20
C TYR A 87 -6.19 -22.38 -25.77
N ARG A 88 -6.10 -21.10 -25.41
CA ARG A 88 -6.60 -20.59 -24.12
C ARG A 88 -8.12 -20.75 -24.03
N VAL A 89 -8.86 -20.32 -25.05
CA VAL A 89 -10.34 -20.42 -25.10
C VAL A 89 -10.83 -21.87 -25.12
N MET A 90 -10.04 -22.81 -25.67
CA MET A 90 -10.36 -24.24 -25.65
C MET A 90 -9.82 -24.99 -24.41
N HIS A 91 -9.24 -24.27 -23.43
CA HIS A 91 -8.55 -24.83 -22.25
C HIS A 91 -7.47 -25.91 -22.61
N GLU A 92 -6.85 -25.81 -23.78
CA GLU A 92 -5.80 -26.73 -24.26
C GLU A 92 -4.42 -26.32 -23.71
N TRP A 93 -4.26 -26.36 -22.39
CA TRP A 93 -3.11 -25.78 -21.66
C TRP A 93 -1.73 -26.24 -22.14
N ASP A 94 -1.54 -27.52 -22.47
CA ASP A 94 -0.26 -28.02 -23.01
C ASP A 94 0.10 -27.39 -24.36
N ARG A 95 -0.90 -27.20 -25.23
CA ARG A 95 -0.73 -26.60 -26.56
C ARG A 95 -0.58 -25.09 -26.48
N LEU A 96 -1.23 -24.45 -25.51
CA LEU A 96 -0.98 -23.08 -25.12
C LEU A 96 0.51 -22.93 -24.75
N LYS A 97 0.99 -23.64 -23.72
CA LYS A 97 2.39 -23.62 -23.25
C LYS A 97 3.40 -23.88 -24.37
N ALA A 98 3.15 -24.87 -25.23
CA ALA A 98 3.99 -25.14 -26.39
C ALA A 98 4.03 -23.96 -27.38
N SER A 99 2.90 -23.29 -27.61
CA SER A 99 2.82 -22.09 -28.45
C SER A 99 3.56 -20.89 -27.82
N LEU A 100 3.44 -20.68 -26.51
CA LEU A 100 4.12 -19.59 -25.79
C LEU A 100 5.65 -19.74 -25.91
N ASN A 101 6.16 -20.95 -25.71
CA ASN A 101 7.58 -21.28 -25.88
C ASN A 101 8.07 -21.02 -27.32
N ASN A 102 7.27 -21.35 -28.34
CA ASN A 102 7.61 -21.05 -29.74
C ASN A 102 7.64 -19.54 -30.02
N ILE A 103 6.76 -18.74 -29.41
CA ILE A 103 6.76 -17.27 -29.52
C ILE A 103 8.03 -16.69 -28.89
N ALA A 104 8.40 -17.12 -27.69
CA ALA A 104 9.64 -16.70 -27.03
C ALA A 104 10.90 -17.06 -27.85
N LEU A 105 10.94 -18.23 -28.49
CA LEU A 105 12.03 -18.60 -29.39
C LEU A 105 12.09 -17.74 -30.67
N LEU A 106 10.97 -17.23 -31.17
CA LEU A 106 10.94 -16.32 -32.34
C LEU A 106 11.26 -14.86 -31.97
N GLN A 107 10.90 -14.43 -30.76
CA GLN A 107 11.02 -13.05 -30.27
C GLN A 107 11.79 -12.96 -28.94
N PRO A 108 12.99 -13.56 -28.79
CA PRO A 108 13.66 -13.73 -27.50
C PRO A 108 14.08 -12.41 -26.84
N HIS A 109 14.33 -11.36 -27.62
CA HIS A 109 14.71 -10.03 -27.14
C HIS A 109 13.57 -9.01 -27.15
N PHE A 110 12.32 -9.47 -27.06
CA PHE A 110 11.18 -8.59 -26.86
C PHE A 110 10.62 -8.83 -25.46
N ASP A 111 11.07 -8.03 -24.48
CA ASP A 111 10.75 -8.15 -23.05
C ASP A 111 9.27 -8.40 -22.77
N LYS A 112 8.38 -7.76 -23.54
CA LYS A 112 6.92 -7.89 -23.43
C LYS A 112 6.39 -9.30 -23.71
N VAL A 113 7.10 -10.14 -24.47
CA VAL A 113 6.76 -11.57 -24.62
C VAL A 113 6.96 -12.30 -23.29
N TRP A 114 8.04 -11.98 -22.56
CA TRP A 114 8.31 -12.59 -21.27
C TRP A 114 7.34 -12.07 -20.20
N GLU A 115 7.13 -10.74 -20.13
CA GLU A 115 6.14 -10.12 -19.23
C GLU A 115 4.73 -10.73 -19.46
N PHE A 116 4.21 -10.67 -20.70
CA PHE A 116 2.84 -11.08 -21.01
C PHE A 116 2.58 -12.56 -20.77
N GLN A 117 3.48 -13.45 -21.20
CA GLN A 117 3.21 -14.90 -21.10
C GLN A 117 3.32 -15.39 -19.66
N ALA A 118 4.24 -14.84 -18.86
CA ALA A 118 4.29 -15.14 -17.44
C ALA A 118 3.02 -14.65 -16.72
N HIS A 119 2.55 -13.44 -17.03
CA HIS A 119 1.29 -12.92 -16.52
C HIS A 119 0.10 -13.81 -16.93
N ASN A 120 0.02 -14.19 -18.20
CA ASN A 120 -1.05 -15.04 -18.71
C ASN A 120 -1.08 -16.42 -18.02
N LEU A 121 0.08 -17.03 -17.74
CA LEU A 121 0.15 -18.28 -16.98
C LEU A 121 -0.27 -18.09 -15.51
N ALA A 122 0.29 -17.09 -14.83
CA ALA A 122 0.20 -16.97 -13.38
C ALA A 122 -1.01 -16.17 -12.87
N TYR A 123 -1.67 -15.39 -13.72
CA TYR A 123 -2.91 -14.69 -13.39
C TYR A 123 -4.06 -15.43 -14.10
N ASN A 124 -4.20 -15.24 -15.42
CA ASN A 124 -5.35 -15.75 -16.19
C ASN A 124 -5.53 -17.27 -16.15
N VAL A 125 -4.48 -18.05 -16.42
CA VAL A 125 -4.58 -19.52 -16.48
C VAL A 125 -4.60 -20.12 -15.09
N SER A 126 -4.02 -19.46 -14.08
CA SER A 126 -4.04 -19.95 -12.70
C SER A 126 -5.45 -19.99 -12.10
N THR A 127 -6.30 -19.02 -12.41
CA THR A 127 -7.66 -18.90 -11.85
C THR A 127 -8.64 -19.94 -12.40
N GLU A 128 -8.29 -20.63 -13.49
CA GLU A 128 -9.08 -21.67 -14.15
C GLU A 128 -8.98 -23.05 -13.45
N PHE A 129 -8.19 -23.17 -12.39
CA PHE A 129 -8.02 -24.39 -11.60
C PHE A 129 -8.66 -24.23 -10.22
N ASP A 130 -9.32 -25.27 -9.69
CA ASP A 130 -9.91 -25.22 -8.34
C ASP A 130 -8.87 -25.42 -7.22
N ASP A 131 -7.87 -26.28 -7.43
CA ASP A 131 -6.85 -26.60 -6.42
C ASP A 131 -5.72 -25.55 -6.42
N TYR A 132 -5.52 -24.88 -5.29
CA TYR A 132 -4.41 -23.93 -5.07
C TYR A 132 -3.03 -24.50 -5.43
N ARG A 133 -2.84 -25.83 -5.36
CA ARG A 133 -1.59 -26.49 -5.78
C ARG A 133 -1.37 -26.36 -7.28
N GLN A 134 -2.43 -26.54 -8.07
CA GLN A 134 -2.40 -26.37 -9.53
C GLN A 134 -2.29 -24.88 -9.90
N ARG A 135 -2.96 -23.99 -9.15
CA ARG A 135 -2.75 -22.53 -9.28
C ARG A 135 -1.28 -22.18 -9.08
N TYR A 136 -0.67 -22.67 -8.01
CA TYR A 136 0.75 -22.48 -7.70
C TYR A 136 1.69 -23.05 -8.78
N GLU A 137 1.40 -24.23 -9.34
CA GLU A 137 2.18 -24.78 -10.46
C GLU A 137 2.20 -23.83 -11.67
N MET A 138 1.07 -23.19 -12.02
CA MET A 138 1.03 -22.21 -13.11
C MET A 138 1.78 -20.92 -12.75
N VAL A 139 1.70 -20.47 -11.49
CA VAL A 139 2.47 -19.32 -10.98
C VAL A 139 3.98 -19.59 -11.06
N ARG A 140 4.43 -20.78 -10.63
CA ARG A 140 5.83 -21.22 -10.74
C ARG A 140 6.30 -21.29 -12.18
N GLU A 141 5.51 -21.86 -13.09
CA GLU A 141 5.86 -21.84 -14.51
C GLU A 141 6.01 -20.41 -15.06
N GLY A 142 5.17 -19.47 -14.59
CA GLY A 142 5.31 -18.05 -14.87
C GLY A 142 6.64 -17.45 -14.37
N THR A 143 7.03 -17.72 -13.11
CA THR A 143 8.30 -17.22 -12.56
C THR A 143 9.51 -17.83 -13.25
N GLU A 144 9.48 -19.12 -13.61
CA GLU A 144 10.51 -19.75 -14.42
C GLU A 144 10.60 -19.14 -15.83
N PHE A 145 9.46 -18.76 -16.42
CA PHE A 145 9.43 -18.12 -17.73
C PHE A 145 10.11 -16.75 -17.69
N LEU A 146 9.82 -15.93 -16.67
CA LEU A 146 10.52 -14.66 -16.42
C LEU A 146 12.02 -14.86 -16.20
N THR A 147 12.39 -15.87 -15.39
CA THR A 147 13.78 -16.23 -15.11
C THR A 147 14.55 -16.57 -16.40
N LYS A 148 13.93 -17.33 -17.32
CA LYS A 148 14.47 -17.62 -18.67
C LYS A 148 14.57 -16.33 -19.51
N GLY A 149 13.59 -15.44 -19.41
CA GLY A 149 13.58 -14.14 -20.09
C GLY A 149 14.69 -13.19 -19.63
N VAL A 150 14.97 -13.10 -18.32
CA VAL A 150 16.08 -12.33 -17.76
C VAL A 150 17.42 -12.86 -18.24
N LYS A 151 17.62 -14.18 -18.22
CA LYS A 151 18.84 -14.83 -18.73
C LYS A 151 19.13 -14.49 -20.20
N GLN A 152 18.06 -14.39 -21.00
CA GLN A 152 18.09 -14.01 -22.41
C GLN A 152 18.26 -12.49 -22.64
N ASN A 153 17.91 -11.65 -21.66
CA ASN A 153 17.89 -10.19 -21.75
C ASN A 153 18.64 -9.53 -20.58
N ARG A 154 19.92 -9.89 -20.45
CA ARG A 154 20.82 -9.46 -19.35
C ARG A 154 21.01 -7.94 -19.21
N LYS A 155 20.53 -7.15 -20.17
CA LYS A 155 20.58 -5.68 -20.19
C LYS A 155 19.20 -5.03 -20.20
N ALA A 156 18.19 -5.73 -19.70
CA ALA A 156 16.83 -5.22 -19.51
C ALA A 156 16.50 -5.09 -18.00
N PRO A 157 16.94 -4.02 -17.31
CA PRO A 157 16.62 -3.80 -15.89
C PRO A 157 15.12 -3.85 -15.61
N ARG A 158 14.27 -3.38 -16.54
CA ARG A 158 12.80 -3.47 -16.43
C ARG A 158 12.30 -4.92 -16.34
N LEU A 159 12.87 -5.87 -17.10
CA LEU A 159 12.43 -7.27 -17.05
C LEU A 159 12.85 -7.95 -15.73
N ILE A 160 14.02 -7.58 -15.21
CA ILE A 160 14.46 -7.98 -13.87
C ILE A 160 13.54 -7.38 -12.79
N TRP A 161 13.19 -6.09 -12.91
CA TRP A 161 12.24 -5.45 -12.02
C TRP A 161 10.88 -6.14 -12.06
N TYR A 162 10.36 -6.45 -13.25
CA TYR A 162 9.10 -7.17 -13.40
C TYR A 162 9.18 -8.56 -12.78
N THR A 163 10.31 -9.27 -12.92
CA THR A 163 10.55 -10.57 -12.28
C THR A 163 10.47 -10.46 -10.76
N GLY A 164 11.19 -9.50 -10.15
CA GLY A 164 11.16 -9.30 -8.70
C GLY A 164 9.83 -8.77 -8.16
N TRP A 165 9.15 -7.91 -8.91
CA TRP A 165 7.79 -7.47 -8.61
C TRP A 165 6.80 -8.65 -8.63
N PHE A 166 6.90 -9.55 -9.62
CA PHE A 166 6.00 -10.69 -9.78
C PHE A 166 6.09 -11.69 -8.62
N TYR A 167 7.28 -11.94 -8.07
CA TYR A 167 7.48 -12.76 -6.87
C TYR A 167 6.79 -12.19 -5.62
N GLY A 168 6.74 -10.86 -5.49
CA GLY A 168 5.98 -10.21 -4.42
C GLY A 168 4.48 -10.21 -4.72
N SER A 169 4.07 -9.55 -5.80
CA SER A 169 2.67 -9.36 -6.17
C SER A 169 1.90 -10.69 -6.26
N LYS A 170 2.33 -11.65 -7.10
CA LYS A 170 1.50 -12.82 -7.36
C LYS A 170 1.48 -13.81 -6.20
N LEU A 171 2.62 -14.08 -5.57
CA LEU A 171 2.69 -15.04 -4.46
C LEU A 171 2.22 -14.45 -3.12
N GLY A 172 2.43 -13.14 -2.91
CA GLY A 172 2.17 -12.46 -1.64
C GLY A 172 0.81 -11.77 -1.52
N LEU A 173 0.17 -11.37 -2.64
CA LEU A 173 -1.12 -10.67 -2.63
C LEU A 173 -2.32 -11.51 -3.11
N SER A 174 -2.12 -12.74 -3.60
CA SER A 174 -3.24 -13.63 -3.97
C SER A 174 -4.04 -14.05 -2.73
N ASP A 175 -5.31 -14.45 -2.92
CA ASP A 175 -6.15 -14.99 -1.85
C ASP A 175 -5.49 -16.18 -1.13
N GLU A 176 -4.79 -17.05 -1.89
CA GLU A 176 -4.05 -18.19 -1.36
C GLU A 176 -2.62 -17.84 -0.92
N LYS A 177 -2.30 -16.57 -0.61
CA LYS A 177 -0.96 -16.11 -0.20
C LYS A 177 -0.31 -16.96 0.90
N LYS A 178 -1.09 -17.41 1.90
CA LYS A 178 -0.60 -18.28 2.99
C LYS A 178 -0.17 -19.66 2.45
N GLN A 179 -0.95 -20.24 1.54
CA GLN A 179 -0.68 -21.52 0.90
C GLN A 179 0.47 -21.42 -0.12
N PHE A 180 0.49 -20.37 -0.94
CA PHE A 180 1.53 -20.11 -1.93
C PHE A 180 2.88 -19.87 -1.28
N ARG A 181 2.97 -19.08 -0.20
CA ARG A 181 4.23 -18.87 0.52
C ARG A 181 4.77 -20.16 1.13
N ARG A 182 3.88 -21.01 1.67
CA ARG A 182 4.26 -22.34 2.16
C ARG A 182 4.77 -23.27 1.04
N LEU A 183 4.05 -23.34 -0.09
CA LEU A 183 4.49 -24.13 -1.24
C LEU A 183 5.82 -23.61 -1.81
N PHE A 184 5.96 -22.29 -1.91
CA PHE A 184 7.20 -21.62 -2.33
C PHE A 184 8.37 -21.98 -1.42
N ALA A 185 8.23 -21.81 -0.11
CA ALA A 185 9.26 -22.12 0.88
C ALA A 185 9.73 -23.60 0.85
N ASP A 186 8.88 -24.50 0.34
CA ASP A 186 9.16 -25.94 0.19
C ASP A 186 9.61 -26.33 -1.26
N ASP A 187 9.66 -25.42 -2.24
CA ASP A 187 9.97 -25.74 -3.64
C ASP A 187 11.48 -25.79 -3.93
N GLU A 188 12.12 -26.91 -3.54
CA GLU A 188 13.54 -27.17 -3.77
C GLU A 188 13.97 -27.05 -5.25
N VAL A 189 13.07 -27.34 -6.20
CA VAL A 189 13.36 -27.31 -7.65
C VAL A 189 13.45 -25.87 -8.15
N LEU A 190 12.48 -25.02 -7.76
CA LEU A 190 12.52 -23.59 -8.06
C LEU A 190 13.74 -22.93 -7.40
N HIS A 191 14.07 -23.30 -6.17
CA HIS A 191 15.24 -22.77 -5.46
C HIS A 191 16.57 -23.15 -6.13
N GLU A 192 16.72 -24.37 -6.68
CA GLU A 192 17.90 -24.73 -7.47
C GLU A 192 17.98 -23.91 -8.77
N ASN A 193 16.87 -23.75 -9.49
CA ASN A 193 16.80 -22.92 -10.70
C ASN A 193 17.21 -21.44 -10.44
N LEU A 194 16.85 -20.92 -9.26
CA LEU A 194 17.23 -19.59 -8.79
C LEU A 194 18.72 -19.49 -8.43
N ARG A 195 19.28 -20.49 -7.74
CA ARG A 195 20.72 -20.60 -7.48
C ARG A 195 21.53 -20.62 -8.78
N GLU A 196 21.07 -21.34 -9.81
CA GLU A 196 21.71 -21.34 -11.14
C GLU A 196 21.73 -19.96 -11.83
N GLN A 197 20.83 -19.03 -11.45
CA GLN A 197 20.85 -17.65 -11.96
C GLN A 197 21.65 -16.69 -11.06
N GLY A 198 22.22 -17.16 -9.95
CA GLY A 198 22.98 -16.34 -9.01
C GLY A 198 22.14 -15.61 -7.96
N ILE A 199 20.87 -16.01 -7.75
CA ILE A 199 20.06 -15.52 -6.63
C ILE A 199 20.43 -16.33 -5.38
N ASP A 200 20.87 -15.65 -4.32
CA ASP A 200 21.26 -16.28 -3.05
C ASP A 200 20.04 -16.61 -2.19
N VAL A 201 19.39 -17.74 -2.51
CA VAL A 201 18.17 -18.20 -1.82
C VAL A 201 18.41 -18.69 -0.39
N GLU A 202 19.67 -18.96 0.01
CA GLU A 202 20.03 -19.45 1.35
C GLU A 202 20.63 -18.35 2.25
N GLY A 203 20.92 -17.18 1.67
CA GLY A 203 21.46 -16.03 2.38
C GLY A 203 20.49 -15.41 3.39
N PRO A 204 21.00 -14.67 4.41
CA PRO A 204 20.17 -14.04 5.44
C PRO A 204 19.20 -12.97 4.91
N GLU A 205 19.40 -12.53 3.67
CA GLU A 205 18.56 -11.58 2.94
C GLU A 205 17.37 -12.25 2.22
N ALA A 206 17.35 -13.58 2.11
CA ALA A 206 16.32 -14.39 1.44
C ALA A 206 15.40 -15.16 2.40
N LEU A 207 15.88 -15.44 3.63
CA LEU A 207 15.21 -16.34 4.56
C LEU A 207 14.19 -15.62 5.46
N GLY A 208 12.95 -16.11 5.47
CA GLY A 208 11.93 -15.71 6.43
C GLY A 208 12.10 -16.35 7.82
N PRO A 209 11.16 -16.12 8.76
CA PRO A 209 11.27 -16.53 10.17
C PRO A 209 11.58 -18.02 10.40
N PHE A 210 11.05 -18.89 9.55
CA PHE A 210 11.24 -20.35 9.61
C PHE A 210 12.54 -20.85 8.98
N ARG A 211 13.47 -19.94 8.62
CA ARG A 211 14.75 -20.23 7.93
C ARG A 211 14.59 -20.94 6.59
N LYS A 212 13.52 -20.60 5.86
CA LYS A 212 13.26 -21.01 4.48
C LYS A 212 13.16 -19.78 3.58
N PRO A 213 13.39 -19.90 2.25
CA PRO A 213 13.28 -18.77 1.34
C PRO A 213 11.87 -18.20 1.34
N ASP A 214 11.76 -16.88 1.36
CA ASP A 214 10.50 -16.14 1.35
C ASP A 214 10.26 -15.44 0.00
N ASN A 215 9.02 -15.43 -0.50
CA ASN A 215 8.71 -14.94 -1.83
C ASN A 215 8.96 -13.42 -1.98
N TRP A 216 8.69 -12.63 -0.93
CA TRP A 216 8.94 -11.19 -0.94
C TRP A 216 10.44 -10.90 -0.95
N LEU A 217 11.20 -11.63 -0.12
CA LEU A 217 12.64 -11.48 -0.01
C LEU A 217 13.36 -11.93 -1.29
N ILE A 218 12.95 -13.03 -1.91
CA ILE A 218 13.45 -13.45 -3.23
C ILE A 218 13.07 -12.45 -4.33
N GLY A 219 11.85 -11.90 -4.30
CA GLY A 219 11.45 -10.80 -5.19
C GLY A 219 12.35 -9.57 -5.03
N ARG A 220 12.69 -9.21 -3.80
CA ARG A 220 13.64 -8.12 -3.48
C ARG A 220 15.06 -8.41 -3.98
N LEU A 221 15.56 -9.65 -3.88
CA LEU A 221 16.88 -10.00 -4.42
C LEU A 221 16.94 -9.82 -5.95
N TRP A 222 15.87 -10.18 -6.67
CA TRP A 222 15.75 -9.84 -8.09
C TRP A 222 15.79 -8.33 -8.33
N LEU A 223 15.02 -7.54 -7.57
CA LEU A 223 15.01 -6.09 -7.69
C LEU A 223 16.40 -5.47 -7.48
N ASN A 224 17.12 -5.91 -6.44
CA ASN A 224 18.49 -5.48 -6.15
C ASN A 224 19.45 -5.80 -7.31
N SER A 225 19.35 -6.98 -7.94
CA SER A 225 20.16 -7.30 -9.12
C SER A 225 19.87 -6.38 -10.32
N GLY A 226 18.65 -5.85 -10.41
CA GLY A 226 18.28 -4.80 -11.36
C GLY A 226 18.90 -3.44 -11.02
N TYR A 227 19.04 -3.13 -9.73
CA TYR A 227 19.69 -1.90 -9.26
C TYR A 227 21.19 -1.91 -9.59
N ASP A 228 21.86 -3.04 -9.36
CA ASP A 228 23.27 -3.25 -9.69
C ASP A 228 23.56 -3.01 -11.19
N LEU A 229 22.66 -3.44 -12.09
CA LEU A 229 22.80 -3.18 -13.53
C LEU A 229 22.69 -1.69 -13.88
N VAL A 230 21.82 -0.94 -13.21
CA VAL A 230 21.68 0.50 -13.44
C VAL A 230 22.88 1.25 -12.88
N GLU A 231 23.41 0.82 -11.74
CA GLU A 231 24.65 1.34 -11.15
C GLU A 231 25.89 1.01 -12.00
N ALA A 232 25.89 -0.13 -12.72
CA ALA A 232 26.86 -0.46 -13.76
C ALA A 232 26.70 0.38 -15.05
N GLY A 233 25.70 1.27 -15.13
CA GLY A 233 25.51 2.23 -16.22
C GLY A 233 24.46 1.84 -17.26
N ILE A 234 23.68 0.77 -17.06
CA ILE A 234 22.60 0.40 -17.97
C ILE A 234 21.38 1.31 -17.72
N PRO A 235 20.87 2.04 -18.72
CA PRO A 235 19.78 2.99 -18.50
C PRO A 235 18.45 2.28 -18.23
N ILE A 236 17.68 2.78 -17.27
CA ILE A 236 16.27 2.43 -17.09
C ILE A 236 15.50 2.87 -18.34
N ARG A 237 14.69 1.98 -18.91
CA ARG A 237 13.85 2.22 -20.10
C ARG A 237 12.41 1.82 -19.81
N ARG A 238 11.45 2.61 -20.30
CA ARG A 238 10.00 2.36 -20.17
C ARG A 238 9.52 2.19 -18.71
N GLN A 239 10.15 2.89 -17.77
CA GLN A 239 9.79 2.94 -16.36
C GLN A 239 10.38 4.21 -15.73
N THR A 240 9.70 4.80 -14.75
CA THR A 240 10.23 5.95 -13.99
C THR A 240 11.32 5.47 -13.01
N PRO A 241 12.37 6.27 -12.76
CA PRO A 241 13.42 5.91 -11.80
C PRO A 241 12.89 5.68 -10.38
N ILE A 242 11.87 6.44 -9.96
CA ILE A 242 11.28 6.30 -8.62
C ILE A 242 10.57 4.95 -8.45
N ASN A 243 9.61 4.61 -9.33
CA ASN A 243 8.89 3.31 -9.32
C ASN A 243 9.84 2.11 -9.48
N PHE A 244 11.00 2.29 -10.12
CA PHE A 244 12.00 1.25 -10.23
C PHE A 244 12.66 0.95 -8.86
N TYR A 245 13.09 1.98 -8.12
CA TYR A 245 13.84 1.82 -6.87
C TYR A 245 12.98 1.61 -5.61
N GLU A 246 11.71 2.00 -5.59
CA GLU A 246 10.87 1.87 -4.38
C GLU A 246 10.40 0.44 -4.08
N THR A 247 10.29 -0.42 -5.09
CA THR A 247 9.63 -1.74 -4.95
C THR A 247 10.42 -2.70 -4.06
N GLY A 248 11.76 -2.65 -4.06
CA GLY A 248 12.60 -3.52 -3.22
C GLY A 248 12.37 -3.26 -1.72
N PRO A 249 12.48 -1.99 -1.27
CA PRO A 249 12.08 -1.58 0.07
C PRO A 249 10.61 -1.91 0.40
N LYS A 250 9.65 -1.67 -0.50
CA LYS A 250 8.24 -2.07 -0.28
C LYS A 250 8.08 -3.58 -0.08
N TRP A 251 8.84 -4.42 -0.78
CA TRP A 251 8.81 -5.88 -0.55
C TRP A 251 9.39 -6.28 0.80
N ARG A 252 10.31 -5.50 1.37
CA ARG A 252 10.76 -5.74 2.74
C ARG A 252 9.70 -5.36 3.79
N ILE A 253 8.95 -4.28 3.54
CA ILE A 253 7.78 -3.91 4.34
C ILE A 253 6.67 -4.99 4.23
N LYS A 254 6.27 -5.36 3.01
CA LYS A 254 5.24 -6.39 2.80
C LYS A 254 5.66 -7.79 3.29
N HIS A 255 6.96 -8.09 3.39
CA HIS A 255 7.44 -9.27 4.14
C HIS A 255 7.09 -9.19 5.63
N ALA A 256 7.36 -8.05 6.29
CA ALA A 256 7.11 -7.86 7.72
C ALA A 256 5.61 -7.96 8.04
N GLU A 257 4.75 -7.20 7.35
CA GLU A 257 3.29 -7.30 7.48
C GLU A 257 2.78 -8.74 7.30
N ALA A 258 3.34 -9.46 6.32
CA ALA A 258 2.83 -10.77 5.94
C ALA A 258 3.24 -11.90 6.90
N ILE A 259 4.32 -11.73 7.68
CA ILE A 259 4.67 -12.68 8.76
C ILE A 259 3.88 -12.39 10.04
N GLU A 260 3.56 -11.12 10.32
CA GLU A 260 2.73 -10.72 11.46
C GLU A 260 1.28 -11.18 11.30
N ARG A 261 0.67 -10.95 10.13
CA ARG A 261 -0.65 -11.48 9.74
C ARG A 261 -0.70 -13.03 9.66
N GLU A 262 0.44 -13.69 9.87
CA GLU A 262 0.59 -15.15 9.96
C GLU A 262 1.03 -15.64 11.36
N GLY A 263 1.06 -14.76 12.36
CA GLY A 263 1.29 -15.10 13.77
C GLY A 263 2.75 -15.02 14.23
N VAL A 264 3.67 -14.52 13.41
CA VAL A 264 5.04 -14.21 13.86
C VAL A 264 5.02 -12.83 14.53
N LEU A 265 4.79 -12.82 15.84
CA LEU A 265 4.55 -11.60 16.64
C LEU A 265 5.52 -11.56 17.84
N ASN A 266 6.81 -11.49 17.53
CA ASN A 266 7.94 -11.56 18.47
C ASN A 266 9.17 -10.81 17.92
N ASP A 267 10.35 -10.97 18.52
CA ASP A 267 11.64 -10.40 18.10
C ASP A 267 11.92 -10.51 16.58
N GLN A 268 11.42 -11.55 15.90
CA GLN A 268 11.61 -11.73 14.45
C GLN A 268 10.77 -10.75 13.60
N ALA A 269 9.60 -10.33 14.09
CA ALA A 269 8.78 -9.29 13.47
C ALA A 269 9.44 -7.92 13.65
N GLN A 270 9.88 -7.62 14.87
CA GLN A 270 10.68 -6.43 15.17
C GLN A 270 11.95 -6.36 14.29
N GLU A 271 12.69 -7.47 14.14
CA GLU A 271 13.85 -7.52 13.24
C GLU A 271 13.45 -7.28 11.77
N ALA A 272 12.32 -7.84 11.32
CA ALA A 272 11.82 -7.63 9.95
C ALA A 272 11.50 -6.15 9.69
N TRP A 273 10.82 -5.47 10.62
CA TRP A 273 10.52 -4.04 10.53
C TRP A 273 11.75 -3.14 10.66
N GLN A 274 12.71 -3.47 11.54
CA GLN A 274 14.00 -2.77 11.60
C GLN A 274 14.72 -2.80 10.23
N ARG A 275 14.83 -3.98 9.63
CA ARG A 275 15.41 -4.12 8.28
C ARG A 275 14.59 -3.38 7.21
N ALA A 276 13.26 -3.31 7.35
CA ALA A 276 12.39 -2.56 6.45
C ALA A 276 12.63 -1.04 6.55
N SER A 277 12.80 -0.53 7.77
CA SER A 277 13.17 0.86 8.05
C SER A 277 14.55 1.21 7.48
N GLU A 278 15.54 0.32 7.63
CA GLU A 278 16.88 0.46 7.02
C GLU A 278 16.82 0.55 5.49
N ASP A 279 16.05 -0.33 4.84
CA ASP A 279 15.85 -0.32 3.38
C ASP A 279 15.13 0.95 2.89
N TRP A 280 14.08 1.39 3.62
CA TRP A 280 13.32 2.60 3.27
C TRP A 280 14.18 3.86 3.40
N LYS A 281 14.98 3.94 4.46
CA LYS A 281 15.99 4.99 4.62
C LYS A 281 17.06 4.93 3.53
N GLY A 282 17.50 3.74 3.13
CA GLY A 282 18.43 3.54 2.01
C GLY A 282 17.88 4.09 0.69
N LEU A 283 16.59 3.93 0.42
CA LEU A 283 15.87 4.60 -0.68
C LEU A 283 15.85 6.12 -0.50
N GLY A 284 15.59 6.61 0.72
CA GLY A 284 15.66 8.03 1.06
C GLY A 284 17.02 8.67 0.77
N GLU A 285 18.12 7.93 0.99
CA GLU A 285 19.49 8.36 0.74
C GLU A 285 19.94 8.15 -0.73
N ARG A 286 19.21 7.37 -1.54
CA ARG A 286 19.53 7.09 -2.95
C ARG A 286 19.37 8.34 -3.82
N SER A 287 20.31 8.53 -4.75
CA SER A 287 20.29 9.63 -5.72
C SER A 287 19.40 9.28 -6.91
N ILE A 288 18.17 9.80 -6.93
CA ILE A 288 17.17 9.53 -7.97
C ILE A 288 17.26 10.58 -9.10
N PRO A 289 17.44 10.20 -10.37
CA PRO A 289 17.37 11.13 -11.50
C PRO A 289 15.92 11.55 -11.76
N THR A 290 15.74 12.83 -12.12
CA THR A 290 14.42 13.43 -12.36
C THR A 290 14.36 14.08 -13.75
N THR A 291 13.24 14.75 -14.07
CA THR A 291 13.14 15.60 -15.27
C THR A 291 13.92 16.91 -15.17
N ALA A 292 14.43 17.27 -13.99
CA ALA A 292 15.31 18.42 -13.80
C ALA A 292 16.78 18.07 -14.13
N SER A 293 17.63 19.08 -14.23
CA SER A 293 19.08 18.93 -14.48
C SER A 293 19.87 18.35 -13.28
N PHE A 294 19.18 18.00 -12.20
CA PHE A 294 19.74 17.48 -10.96
C PHE A 294 19.01 16.22 -10.47
N THR A 295 19.72 15.44 -9.65
CA THR A 295 19.15 14.32 -8.89
C THR A 295 18.61 14.80 -7.55
N ILE A 296 17.65 14.06 -7.00
CA ILE A 296 17.08 14.27 -5.67
C ILE A 296 17.47 13.14 -4.71
N LYS A 297 17.32 13.39 -3.41
CA LYS A 297 17.39 12.41 -2.32
C LYS A 297 16.23 12.69 -1.38
N MET A 298 15.32 11.75 -1.21
CA MET A 298 14.06 11.98 -0.49
C MET A 298 14.26 12.23 1.01
N GLY A 299 15.26 11.57 1.61
CA GLY A 299 15.67 11.77 3.01
C GLY A 299 16.45 13.08 3.26
N GLN A 300 16.62 13.95 2.27
CA GLN A 300 17.29 15.25 2.43
C GLN A 300 16.34 16.45 2.49
N ILE A 301 15.02 16.23 2.57
CA ILE A 301 14.02 17.29 2.54
C ILE A 301 14.25 18.34 3.66
N ASP A 302 14.51 17.90 4.90
CA ASP A 302 14.74 18.81 6.03
C ASP A 302 16.05 19.59 5.90
N GLU A 303 17.09 18.99 5.34
CA GLU A 303 18.36 19.68 5.04
C GLU A 303 18.16 20.75 3.95
N LEU A 304 17.31 20.49 2.94
CA LEU A 304 16.96 21.48 1.92
C LEU A 304 16.18 22.65 2.55
N HIS A 305 15.18 22.36 3.40
CA HIS A 305 14.44 23.40 4.13
C HIS A 305 15.35 24.21 5.08
N ARG A 306 16.22 23.55 5.84
CA ARG A 306 17.21 24.19 6.72
C ARG A 306 18.12 25.12 5.93
N ARG A 307 18.75 24.63 4.85
CA ARG A 307 19.61 25.44 3.99
C ARG A 307 18.87 26.63 3.38
N LYS A 308 17.61 26.45 2.97
CA LYS A 308 16.77 27.55 2.48
C LYS A 308 16.59 28.63 3.56
N ALA A 309 16.22 28.22 4.77
CA ALA A 309 16.04 29.13 5.91
C ALA A 309 17.34 29.87 6.29
N GLU A 310 18.48 29.16 6.35
CA GLU A 310 19.80 29.73 6.61
C GLU A 310 20.21 30.74 5.53
N THR A 311 19.98 30.42 4.25
CA THR A 311 20.28 31.31 3.12
C THR A 311 19.42 32.57 3.15
N ILE A 312 18.12 32.45 3.49
CA ILE A 312 17.22 33.60 3.69
C ILE A 312 17.67 34.44 4.89
N ALA A 313 18.16 33.82 5.97
CA ALA A 313 18.73 34.53 7.11
C ALA A 313 20.01 35.31 6.73
N GLU A 314 20.91 34.74 5.92
CA GLU A 314 22.08 35.46 5.37
C GLU A 314 21.63 36.67 4.54
N ILE A 315 20.63 36.51 3.66
CA ILE A 315 20.05 37.62 2.88
C ILE A 315 19.50 38.72 3.80
N ARG A 316 18.74 38.36 4.85
CA ARG A 316 18.18 39.31 5.82
C ARG A 316 19.28 40.05 6.60
N GLN A 317 20.40 39.41 6.91
CA GLN A 317 21.54 40.04 7.60
C GLN A 317 22.35 40.97 6.68
N LEU A 318 22.52 40.62 5.41
CA LEU A 318 23.26 41.43 4.44
C LEU A 318 22.45 42.63 3.92
N ALA A 319 21.13 42.49 3.79
CA ALA A 319 20.25 43.47 3.15
C ALA A 319 19.14 43.99 4.06
N THR A 320 19.35 44.05 5.38
CA THR A 320 18.32 44.32 6.40
C THR A 320 17.35 45.46 6.06
N PRO A 321 17.78 46.68 5.66
CA PRO A 321 16.83 47.77 5.35
C PRO A 321 15.97 47.51 4.10
N ALA A 322 16.48 46.75 3.13
CA ALA A 322 15.72 46.33 1.95
C ALA A 322 14.79 45.16 2.27
N PHE A 323 15.22 44.23 3.14
CA PHE A 323 14.41 43.10 3.59
C PHE A 323 13.22 43.57 4.44
N GLU A 324 13.44 44.40 5.45
CA GLU A 324 12.39 44.96 6.31
C GLU A 324 11.37 45.76 5.51
N LYS A 325 11.84 46.61 4.58
CA LYS A 325 10.98 47.37 3.67
C LYS A 325 10.11 46.45 2.80
N ALA A 326 10.67 45.38 2.25
CA ALA A 326 9.93 44.42 1.42
C ALA A 326 8.95 43.58 2.27
N GLN A 327 9.35 43.17 3.47
CA GLN A 327 8.50 42.44 4.42
C GLN A 327 7.32 43.30 4.88
N GLN A 328 7.54 44.58 5.20
CA GLN A 328 6.46 45.52 5.55
C GLN A 328 5.48 45.73 4.37
N ALA A 329 5.97 45.72 3.13
CA ALA A 329 5.12 45.78 1.95
C ALA A 329 4.21 44.54 1.85
N VAL A 330 4.73 43.33 2.09
CA VAL A 330 3.90 42.11 2.16
C VAL A 330 2.86 42.21 3.27
N ILE A 331 3.26 42.57 4.50
CA ILE A 331 2.32 42.72 5.63
C ILE A 331 1.19 43.70 5.30
N SER A 332 1.50 44.82 4.63
CA SER A 332 0.49 45.81 4.23
C SER A 332 -0.55 45.33 3.20
N THR A 333 -0.33 44.16 2.57
CA THR A 333 -1.28 43.53 1.64
C THR A 333 -2.19 42.48 2.30
N LEU A 334 -1.91 42.08 3.55
CA LEU A 334 -2.73 41.12 4.30
C LEU A 334 -4.00 41.78 4.86
N ASP A 335 -4.97 40.98 5.28
CA ASP A 335 -6.19 41.48 5.92
C ASP A 335 -5.88 42.26 7.22
N PRO A 336 -6.61 43.35 7.56
CA PRO A 336 -6.39 44.12 8.79
C PRO A 336 -6.36 43.29 10.09
N VAL A 337 -7.13 42.20 10.19
CA VAL A 337 -7.11 41.30 11.36
C VAL A 337 -5.77 40.57 11.47
N ILE A 338 -5.20 40.15 10.33
CA ILE A 338 -3.87 39.54 10.26
C ILE A 338 -2.82 40.61 10.59
N GLN A 339 -2.93 41.82 10.03
CA GLN A 339 -1.98 42.91 10.31
C GLN A 339 -1.90 43.24 11.82
N ASP A 340 -3.04 43.28 12.52
CA ASP A 340 -3.12 43.52 13.97
C ASP A 340 -2.45 42.39 14.78
N ALA A 341 -2.75 41.13 14.44
CA ALA A 341 -2.11 39.96 15.07
C ALA A 341 -0.58 39.96 14.89
N LEU A 342 -0.09 40.39 13.73
CA LEU A 342 1.33 40.48 13.43
C LEU A 342 2.03 41.68 14.08
N ALA A 343 1.34 42.81 14.19
CA ALA A 343 1.87 44.02 14.83
C ALA A 343 1.93 43.91 16.36
N THR A 344 1.07 43.09 16.96
CA THR A 344 1.04 42.83 18.41
C THR A 344 2.30 42.07 18.85
N PRO A 345 3.05 42.54 19.88
CA PRO A 345 4.22 41.84 20.43
C PRO A 345 3.87 40.44 20.92
N VAL A 346 4.80 39.48 20.76
CA VAL A 346 4.54 38.05 21.07
C VAL A 346 4.03 37.83 22.50
N GLU A 347 4.56 38.59 23.47
CA GLU A 347 4.17 38.51 24.89
C GLU A 347 2.77 39.08 25.19
N GLU A 348 2.19 39.87 24.27
CA GLU A 348 0.89 40.54 24.41
C GLU A 348 -0.21 39.93 23.52
N ARG A 349 0.11 38.94 22.69
CA ARG A 349 -0.86 38.30 21.79
C ARG A 349 -1.87 37.46 22.56
N THR A 350 -3.14 37.62 22.20
CA THR A 350 -4.19 36.66 22.54
C THR A 350 -3.93 35.30 21.85
N LYS A 351 -4.49 34.20 22.37
CA LYS A 351 -4.39 32.86 21.74
C LYS A 351 -4.78 32.88 20.25
N SER A 352 -5.82 33.65 19.90
CA SER A 352 -6.29 33.82 18.52
C SER A 352 -5.26 34.56 17.66
N GLN A 353 -4.73 35.71 18.12
CA GLN A 353 -3.67 36.43 17.41
C GLN A 353 -2.37 35.62 17.29
N GLN A 354 -2.04 34.79 18.28
CA GLN A 354 -0.88 33.90 18.22
C GLN A 354 -1.05 32.82 17.15
N SER A 355 -2.20 32.12 17.13
CA SER A 355 -2.52 31.15 16.08
C SER A 355 -2.50 31.78 14.67
N ILE A 356 -3.07 32.98 14.51
CA ILE A 356 -2.99 33.74 13.25
C ILE A 356 -1.52 34.05 12.90
N ALA A 357 -0.73 34.54 13.85
CA ALA A 357 0.66 34.89 13.59
C ALA A 357 1.53 33.67 13.19
N ASP A 358 1.27 32.52 13.80
CA ASP A 358 1.97 31.27 13.50
C ASP A 358 1.56 30.73 12.12
N ASN A 359 0.26 30.70 11.81
CA ASN A 359 -0.28 30.29 10.50
C ASN A 359 0.24 31.14 9.33
N TYR A 360 0.44 32.45 9.54
CA TYR A 360 0.96 33.36 8.52
C TYR A 360 2.49 33.52 8.53
N SER A 361 3.22 32.86 9.44
CA SER A 361 4.68 32.97 9.60
C SER A 361 5.47 32.64 8.33
N GLY A 362 5.09 31.57 7.62
CA GLY A 362 5.71 31.19 6.33
C GLY A 362 5.51 32.22 5.23
N SER A 363 4.33 32.86 5.19
CA SER A 363 3.93 33.88 4.22
C SER A 363 4.62 35.24 4.42
N MET A 364 5.44 35.39 5.46
CA MET A 364 6.18 36.63 5.74
C MET A 364 7.47 36.80 4.93
N THR A 365 7.87 35.79 4.13
CA THR A 365 9.07 35.88 3.30
C THR A 365 8.79 36.79 2.10
N PRO A 366 9.45 37.97 1.98
CA PRO A 366 9.22 38.87 0.86
C PRO A 366 9.83 38.33 -0.44
N ASP A 367 9.40 38.85 -1.59
CA ASP A 367 10.07 38.58 -2.87
C ASP A 367 11.54 39.02 -2.78
N LEU A 368 12.41 38.01 -2.69
CA LEU A 368 13.84 38.19 -2.53
C LEU A 368 14.47 38.88 -3.75
N SER A 369 13.82 38.84 -4.92
CA SER A 369 14.24 39.58 -6.12
C SER A 369 14.10 41.09 -5.92
N VAL A 370 13.06 41.55 -5.21
CA VAL A 370 12.90 42.95 -4.80
C VAL A 370 13.94 43.32 -3.76
N VAL A 371 14.18 42.45 -2.76
CA VAL A 371 15.23 42.66 -1.74
C VAL A 371 16.60 42.82 -2.41
N ALA A 372 16.95 41.95 -3.36
CA ALA A 372 18.20 42.00 -4.09
C ALA A 372 18.34 43.28 -4.94
N ARG A 373 17.26 43.75 -5.58
CA ARG A 373 17.26 45.00 -6.36
C ARG A 373 17.48 46.23 -5.47
N ASP A 374 16.77 46.29 -4.34
CA ASP A 374 16.76 47.43 -3.44
C ASP A 374 17.94 47.42 -2.43
N ALA A 375 18.69 46.31 -2.33
CA ALA A 375 19.89 46.18 -1.49
C ALA A 375 21.00 47.18 -1.85
N ASP A 376 21.86 47.51 -0.87
CA ASP A 376 22.99 48.43 -1.04
C ASP A 376 23.96 47.94 -2.14
N PRO A 377 24.48 48.83 -3.01
CA PRO A 377 25.39 48.44 -4.10
C PRO A 377 26.61 47.61 -3.70
N SER A 378 27.11 47.75 -2.46
CA SER A 378 28.27 47.01 -1.96
C SER A 378 28.00 45.52 -1.70
N VAL A 379 26.77 45.16 -1.30
CA VAL A 379 26.37 43.77 -1.01
C VAL A 379 25.47 43.17 -2.10
N ARG A 380 24.88 44.01 -2.97
CA ARG A 380 23.89 43.63 -3.99
C ARG A 380 24.25 42.38 -4.79
N LEU A 381 25.49 42.26 -5.26
CA LEU A 381 25.92 41.09 -6.04
C LEU A 381 25.89 39.79 -5.21
N ARG A 382 26.32 39.85 -3.94
CA ARG A 382 26.25 38.69 -3.02
C ARG A 382 24.80 38.33 -2.72
N VAL A 383 23.95 39.34 -2.49
CA VAL A 383 22.50 39.11 -2.28
C VAL A 383 21.87 38.45 -3.50
N MET A 384 22.14 38.92 -4.72
CA MET A 384 21.67 38.28 -5.96
C MET A 384 22.09 36.81 -6.06
N GLN A 385 23.36 36.49 -5.78
CA GLN A 385 23.84 35.10 -5.76
C GLN A 385 23.11 34.23 -4.74
N LEU A 386 22.82 34.76 -3.54
CA LEU A 386 22.06 34.03 -2.52
C LEU A 386 20.60 33.82 -2.94
N VAL A 387 19.98 34.77 -3.65
CA VAL A 387 18.62 34.61 -4.20
C VAL A 387 18.57 33.52 -5.25
N ASP A 388 19.59 33.41 -6.11
CA ASP A 388 19.69 32.33 -7.08
C ASP A 388 19.90 30.96 -6.39
N VAL A 389 20.63 30.91 -5.27
CA VAL A 389 20.73 29.71 -4.41
C VAL A 389 19.39 29.35 -3.76
N VAL A 390 18.60 30.33 -3.26
CA VAL A 390 17.26 30.05 -2.74
C VAL A 390 16.36 29.47 -3.82
N LYS A 391 16.44 29.95 -5.07
CA LYS A 391 15.65 29.41 -6.19
C LYS A 391 16.01 27.97 -6.56
N ASP A 392 17.30 27.63 -6.61
CA ASP A 392 17.77 26.24 -6.81
C ASP A 392 17.31 25.33 -5.65
N LEU A 393 17.39 25.80 -4.40
CA LEU A 393 16.86 25.07 -3.24
C LEU A 393 15.34 24.90 -3.30
N GLU A 394 14.58 25.90 -3.73
CA GLU A 394 13.13 25.81 -3.92
C GLU A 394 12.75 24.80 -5.00
N GLU A 395 13.43 24.81 -6.15
CA GLU A 395 13.19 23.82 -7.21
C GLU A 395 13.51 22.40 -6.70
N ARG A 396 14.59 22.22 -5.93
CA ARG A 396 14.94 20.94 -5.28
C ARG A 396 13.89 20.50 -4.27
N ILE A 397 13.39 21.40 -3.43
CA ILE A 397 12.33 21.11 -2.45
C ILE A 397 11.07 20.64 -3.18
N ILE A 398 10.58 21.41 -4.17
CA ILE A 398 9.38 21.08 -4.94
C ILE A 398 9.53 19.72 -5.63
N LYS A 399 10.68 19.44 -6.26
CA LYS A 399 10.93 18.14 -6.88
C LYS A 399 11.01 17.01 -5.85
N THR A 400 11.67 17.23 -4.70
CA THR A 400 11.84 16.19 -3.67
C THR A 400 10.53 15.86 -2.96
N ASP A 401 9.76 16.87 -2.57
CA ASP A 401 8.41 16.73 -1.99
C ASP A 401 7.45 16.05 -2.96
N GLY A 402 7.45 16.45 -4.24
CA GLY A 402 6.63 15.81 -5.28
C GLY A 402 6.89 14.30 -5.43
N HIS A 403 8.15 13.87 -5.36
CA HIS A 403 8.47 12.42 -5.40
C HIS A 403 8.18 11.72 -4.06
N ARG A 404 8.40 12.38 -2.90
CA ARG A 404 7.97 11.83 -1.60
C ARG A 404 6.46 11.55 -1.58
N LYS A 405 5.65 12.44 -2.15
CA LYS A 405 4.18 12.28 -2.27
C LYS A 405 3.77 11.17 -3.22
N GLN A 406 4.41 11.04 -4.39
CA GLN A 406 4.11 9.99 -5.38
C GLN A 406 4.17 8.55 -4.82
N ILE A 407 4.94 8.31 -3.76
CA ILE A 407 5.15 6.98 -3.21
C ILE A 407 4.68 6.83 -1.75
N ASN A 408 3.95 7.83 -1.23
CA ASN A 408 3.60 7.96 0.19
C ASN A 408 4.81 7.81 1.15
N TYR A 409 5.96 8.41 0.80
CA TYR A 409 7.23 8.20 1.50
C TYR A 409 7.18 8.47 3.02
N PRO A 410 6.53 9.55 3.52
CA PRO A 410 6.46 9.79 4.97
C PRO A 410 5.66 8.72 5.71
N TYR A 411 4.58 8.19 5.13
CA TYR A 411 3.80 7.12 5.75
C TYR A 411 4.62 5.85 5.92
N TRP A 412 5.22 5.33 4.84
CA TRP A 412 6.06 4.11 4.92
C TRP A 412 7.27 4.29 5.84
N GLU A 413 7.84 5.51 5.91
CA GLU A 413 8.90 5.88 6.86
C GLU A 413 8.39 5.82 8.31
N THR A 414 7.17 6.30 8.58
CA THR A 414 6.56 6.24 9.91
C THR A 414 6.08 4.84 10.30
N LEU A 415 5.43 4.10 9.39
CA LEU A 415 4.95 2.73 9.61
C LEU A 415 6.10 1.83 10.03
N ALA A 416 7.20 1.84 9.27
CA ALA A 416 8.38 1.04 9.59
C ALA A 416 9.12 1.50 10.86
N LEU A 417 8.88 2.73 11.34
CA LEU A 417 9.39 3.21 12.63
C LEU A 417 8.50 2.80 13.81
N ALA A 418 7.17 2.74 13.62
CA ALA A 418 6.19 2.37 14.63
C ALA A 418 6.10 0.85 14.83
N GLU A 419 6.00 0.06 13.75
CA GLU A 419 5.82 -1.39 13.82
C GLU A 419 7.07 -2.14 14.34
N GLN A 420 8.25 -1.53 14.27
CA GLN A 420 9.45 -2.05 14.94
C GLN A 420 9.47 -1.81 16.46
N GLU A 421 8.52 -1.05 17.04
CA GLU A 421 8.48 -0.81 18.48
C GLU A 421 7.86 -2.01 19.23
N GLU A 422 8.40 -2.32 20.41
CA GLU A 422 7.93 -3.44 21.24
C GLU A 422 6.44 -3.32 21.59
N ARG A 423 5.94 -2.10 21.83
CA ARG A 423 4.51 -1.84 22.08
C ARG A 423 3.62 -2.17 20.87
N THR A 424 4.08 -1.91 19.65
CA THR A 424 3.28 -2.13 18.43
C THR A 424 3.21 -3.61 18.09
N VAL A 425 4.36 -4.32 18.16
CA VAL A 425 4.38 -5.79 18.05
C VAL A 425 3.50 -6.43 19.15
N ASN A 426 3.50 -5.88 20.36
CA ASN A 426 2.62 -6.34 21.43
C ASN A 426 1.13 -6.05 21.15
N ALA A 427 0.77 -4.87 20.66
CA ALA A 427 -0.61 -4.52 20.29
C ALA A 427 -1.13 -5.43 19.16
N ARG A 428 -0.30 -5.69 18.13
CA ARG A 428 -0.57 -6.69 17.07
C ARG A 428 -0.73 -8.10 17.64
N ARG A 429 0.13 -8.52 18.59
CA ARG A 429 0.03 -9.80 19.31
C ARG A 429 -1.29 -9.94 20.06
N LEU A 430 -1.72 -8.90 20.78
CA LEU A 430 -2.97 -8.90 21.53
C LEU A 430 -4.20 -9.03 20.59
N ILE A 431 -4.22 -8.35 19.44
CA ILE A 431 -5.28 -8.54 18.42
C ILE A 431 -5.30 -9.98 17.90
N TYR A 432 -4.14 -10.54 17.58
CA TYR A 432 -4.05 -11.91 17.08
C TYR A 432 -4.54 -12.93 18.12
N GLU A 433 -4.12 -12.78 19.39
CA GLU A 433 -4.56 -13.62 20.50
C GLU A 433 -6.08 -13.43 20.78
N ALA A 434 -6.62 -12.22 20.63
CA ALA A 434 -8.05 -11.93 20.74
C ALA A 434 -8.86 -12.62 19.61
N GLN A 435 -8.38 -12.58 18.37
CA GLN A 435 -8.99 -13.26 17.23
C GLN A 435 -8.95 -14.79 17.40
N GLU A 436 -7.84 -15.35 17.89
CA GLU A 436 -7.77 -16.79 18.23
C GLU A 436 -8.74 -17.16 19.37
N ALA A 437 -8.85 -16.35 20.42
CA ALA A 437 -9.79 -16.56 21.51
C ALA A 437 -11.25 -16.50 21.03
N LEU A 438 -11.61 -15.51 20.21
CA LEU A 438 -12.94 -15.34 19.63
C LEU A 438 -13.36 -16.54 18.75
N SER A 439 -12.38 -17.24 18.16
CA SER A 439 -12.62 -18.44 17.34
C SER A 439 -12.93 -19.73 18.15
N LYS A 440 -12.77 -19.71 19.48
CA LYS A 440 -12.95 -20.88 20.35
C LYS A 440 -14.20 -20.76 21.21
N GLU A 441 -14.89 -21.88 21.41
CA GLU A 441 -16.05 -21.94 22.30
C GLU A 441 -15.67 -21.63 23.76
N GLY A 442 -16.22 -20.54 24.30
CA GLY A 442 -16.09 -20.18 25.72
C GLY A 442 -14.96 -19.22 26.08
N GLU A 443 -14.15 -18.75 25.13
CA GLU A 443 -13.06 -17.76 25.38
C GLU A 443 -13.48 -16.30 25.05
N LEU A 444 -14.78 -15.98 25.06
CA LEU A 444 -15.31 -14.65 24.68
C LEU A 444 -14.83 -13.52 25.61
N GLU A 445 -14.87 -13.73 26.94
CA GLU A 445 -14.40 -12.74 27.93
C GLU A 445 -12.87 -12.49 27.80
N GLU A 446 -12.11 -13.51 27.41
CA GLU A 446 -10.67 -13.41 27.15
C GLU A 446 -10.42 -12.56 25.89
N ALA A 447 -11.16 -12.82 24.80
CA ALA A 447 -11.07 -12.06 23.56
C ALA A 447 -11.37 -10.57 23.77
N ILE A 448 -12.45 -10.25 24.50
CA ILE A 448 -12.85 -8.87 24.84
C ILE A 448 -11.71 -8.15 25.58
N ARG A 449 -11.15 -8.75 26.64
CA ARG A 449 -10.06 -8.15 27.42
C ARG A 449 -8.79 -7.92 26.58
N LEU A 450 -8.45 -8.85 25.70
CA LEU A 450 -7.28 -8.74 24.82
C LEU A 450 -7.45 -7.64 23.76
N TYR A 451 -8.67 -7.43 23.25
CA TYR A 451 -8.99 -6.29 22.39
C TYR A 451 -8.87 -4.96 23.14
N GLU A 452 -9.45 -4.85 24.34
CA GLU A 452 -9.35 -3.64 25.18
C GLU A 452 -7.88 -3.25 25.44
N GLU A 453 -7.06 -4.20 25.90
CA GLU A 453 -5.62 -3.98 26.15
C GLU A 453 -4.86 -3.55 24.89
N SER A 454 -5.24 -4.07 23.71
CA SER A 454 -4.65 -3.66 22.44
C SER A 454 -5.09 -2.25 22.03
N PHE A 455 -6.37 -1.91 22.19
CA PHE A 455 -6.90 -0.60 21.79
C PHE A 455 -6.34 0.54 22.64
N GLU A 456 -6.02 0.30 23.92
CA GLU A 456 -5.24 1.25 24.74
C GLU A 456 -3.85 1.52 24.12
N GLN A 457 -3.13 0.47 23.70
CA GLN A 457 -1.81 0.60 23.09
C GLN A 457 -1.87 1.26 21.70
N TRP A 458 -2.86 0.91 20.88
CA TRP A 458 -3.10 1.58 19.59
C TRP A 458 -3.45 3.05 19.73
N ALA A 459 -4.17 3.44 20.80
CA ALA A 459 -4.42 4.84 21.09
C ALA A 459 -3.11 5.58 21.39
N GLU A 460 -2.18 5.01 22.17
CA GLU A 460 -0.85 5.60 22.38
C GLU A 460 0.00 5.65 21.09
N ILE A 461 -0.11 4.65 20.21
CA ILE A 461 0.64 4.59 18.96
C ILE A 461 0.16 5.67 17.98
N PHE A 462 -1.15 5.90 17.87
CA PHE A 462 -1.70 6.99 17.04
C PHE A 462 -1.43 8.40 17.59
N ASP A 463 -1.06 8.54 18.86
CA ASP A 463 -0.62 9.82 19.45
C ASP A 463 0.76 10.25 18.95
N ASP A 464 1.69 9.30 18.96
CA ASP A 464 3.05 9.52 18.47
C ASP A 464 3.11 9.48 16.92
N TYR A 465 2.18 8.75 16.28
CA TYR A 465 2.16 8.49 14.84
C TYR A 465 0.79 8.72 14.18
N PRO A 466 0.24 9.96 14.22
CA PRO A 466 -1.10 10.26 13.70
C PRO A 466 -1.24 10.09 12.17
N ILE A 467 -0.14 9.88 11.43
CA ILE A 467 -0.16 9.55 10.00
C ILE A 467 -0.62 8.10 9.71
N LEU A 468 -0.65 7.22 10.71
CA LEU A 468 -1.00 5.81 10.52
C LEU A 468 -2.52 5.54 10.47
N VAL A 469 -3.35 6.57 10.69
CA VAL A 469 -4.82 6.46 10.74
C VAL A 469 -5.51 6.45 9.36
N ILE A 470 -4.75 6.35 8.27
CA ILE A 470 -5.17 6.77 6.89
C ILE A 470 -4.99 5.71 5.79
N ASP A 471 -4.58 4.49 6.15
CA ASP A 471 -3.99 3.52 5.23
C ASP A 471 -4.22 2.08 5.76
N ASP A 472 -3.70 1.03 5.12
CA ASP A 472 -3.97 -0.41 5.37
C ASP A 472 -4.05 -0.79 6.87
N SER A 473 -3.20 -0.22 7.72
CA SER A 473 -3.14 -0.54 9.16
C SER A 473 -4.35 -0.03 9.95
N ALA A 474 -4.97 1.07 9.50
CA ALA A 474 -6.20 1.59 10.06
C ALA A 474 -7.39 0.70 9.69
N GLU A 475 -7.41 0.14 8.47
CA GLU A 475 -8.46 -0.79 8.04
C GLU A 475 -8.43 -2.10 8.84
N ASP A 476 -7.26 -2.76 8.94
CA ASP A 476 -7.06 -3.97 9.77
C ASP A 476 -7.51 -3.74 11.24
N LEU A 477 -7.25 -2.55 11.80
CA LEU A 477 -7.65 -2.18 13.15
C LEU A 477 -9.17 -1.90 13.24
N PHE A 478 -9.76 -1.27 12.23
CA PHE A 478 -11.19 -1.03 12.15
C PHE A 478 -12.00 -2.33 12.03
N GLU A 479 -11.51 -3.31 11.26
CA GLU A 479 -12.08 -4.67 11.25
C GLU A 479 -12.02 -5.31 12.65
N SER A 480 -10.89 -5.18 13.34
CA SER A 480 -10.70 -5.68 14.71
C SER A 480 -11.69 -5.03 15.71
N ILE A 481 -11.96 -3.73 15.57
CA ILE A 481 -12.99 -3.03 16.35
C ILE A 481 -14.39 -3.54 16.01
N ARG A 482 -14.70 -3.83 14.75
CA ARG A 482 -16.00 -4.41 14.35
C ARG A 482 -16.20 -5.82 14.93
N ASP A 483 -15.15 -6.62 15.03
CA ASP A 483 -15.21 -7.94 15.66
C ASP A 483 -15.36 -7.86 17.19
N TYR A 484 -14.68 -6.90 17.83
CA TYR A 484 -14.93 -6.55 19.23
C TYR A 484 -16.39 -6.13 19.48
N MET A 485 -16.95 -5.24 18.65
CA MET A 485 -18.34 -4.78 18.81
C MET A 485 -19.35 -5.95 18.73
N LYS A 486 -19.17 -6.87 17.76
CA LYS A 486 -19.94 -8.12 17.66
C LYS A 486 -19.77 -9.01 18.90
N ALA A 487 -18.56 -9.10 19.44
CA ALA A 487 -18.27 -9.90 20.64
C ALA A 487 -18.96 -9.34 21.89
N THR A 488 -19.13 -8.02 21.98
CA THR A 488 -19.80 -7.33 23.09
C THR A 488 -21.33 -7.20 22.95
N ASP A 489 -21.92 -7.59 21.81
CA ASP A 489 -23.33 -7.36 21.46
C ASP A 489 -23.76 -5.88 21.62
N SER A 490 -22.87 -4.96 21.25
CA SER A 490 -23.10 -3.50 21.32
C SER A 490 -23.28 -2.88 19.93
N ASP A 491 -24.31 -2.06 19.79
CA ASP A 491 -24.56 -1.23 18.60
C ASP A 491 -23.84 0.13 18.66
N GLU A 492 -23.42 0.59 19.85
CA GLU A 492 -22.82 1.90 20.09
C GLU A 492 -21.45 1.80 20.78
N ILE A 493 -20.57 2.75 20.49
CA ILE A 493 -19.21 2.80 21.05
C ILE A 493 -19.22 3.58 22.37
N PRO A 494 -18.63 3.04 23.46
CA PRO A 494 -18.57 3.73 24.75
C PRO A 494 -17.90 5.12 24.66
N GLU A 495 -18.37 6.09 25.45
CA GLU A 495 -17.82 7.47 25.47
C GLU A 495 -16.32 7.50 25.82
N ASP A 496 -15.87 6.53 26.63
CA ASP A 496 -14.51 6.34 27.15
C ASP A 496 -13.65 5.38 26.31
N PHE A 497 -14.17 4.85 25.19
CA PHE A 497 -13.43 3.93 24.32
C PHE A 497 -12.13 4.56 23.79
N PRO A 498 -10.95 3.92 23.96
CA PRO A 498 -9.64 4.52 23.65
C PRO A 498 -9.50 5.06 22.21
N LEU A 499 -10.13 4.37 21.26
CA LEU A 499 -10.09 4.69 19.83
C LEU A 499 -11.36 5.41 19.33
N ARG A 500 -12.20 5.99 20.21
CA ARG A 500 -13.48 6.62 19.79
C ARG A 500 -13.29 7.66 18.69
N THR A 501 -12.29 8.55 18.83
CA THR A 501 -11.97 9.57 17.81
C THR A 501 -11.64 8.95 16.45
N PHE A 502 -10.94 7.82 16.44
CA PHE A 502 -10.56 7.11 15.22
C PHE A 502 -11.80 6.55 14.51
N VAL A 503 -12.68 5.86 15.26
CA VAL A 503 -13.88 5.26 14.69
C VAL A 503 -14.89 6.29 14.20
N GLU A 504 -15.09 7.39 14.94
CA GLU A 504 -15.96 8.49 14.52
C GLU A 504 -15.51 9.08 13.17
N LEU A 505 -14.20 9.29 13.00
CA LEU A 505 -13.65 9.83 11.75
C LEU A 505 -13.74 8.85 10.59
N MET A 506 -13.47 7.55 10.82
CA MET A 506 -13.65 6.50 9.80
C MET A 506 -15.12 6.41 9.36
N GLY A 507 -16.07 6.45 10.30
CA GLY A 507 -17.49 6.33 10.01
C GLY A 507 -18.14 7.57 9.38
N GLU A 508 -17.64 8.78 9.66
CA GLU A 508 -18.19 10.04 9.13
C GLU A 508 -17.58 10.42 7.77
N TYR A 509 -16.30 10.09 7.50
CA TYR A 509 -15.58 10.57 6.32
C TYR A 509 -15.02 9.48 5.40
N GLY A 510 -14.98 8.21 5.81
CA GLY A 510 -14.46 7.09 5.01
C GLY A 510 -12.93 7.07 4.83
N ASP A 511 -12.31 8.25 4.74
CA ASP A 511 -10.87 8.49 4.68
C ASP A 511 -10.49 9.53 5.74
N VAL A 512 -9.64 9.16 6.70
CA VAL A 512 -9.21 10.09 7.75
C VAL A 512 -7.98 10.88 7.29
N ASN A 513 -7.95 12.18 7.53
CA ASN A 513 -6.75 13.00 7.30
C ASN A 513 -5.94 13.11 8.62
N PRO A 514 -4.59 12.95 8.63
CA PRO A 514 -3.80 12.98 9.87
C PRO A 514 -3.92 14.30 10.64
N GLN A 515 -4.00 15.41 9.91
CA GLN A 515 -4.14 16.76 10.48
C GLN A 515 -5.53 16.91 11.09
N MET A 516 -6.57 16.40 10.41
CA MET A 516 -7.93 16.40 10.95
C MET A 516 -8.03 15.48 12.17
N TYR A 517 -7.37 14.32 12.17
CA TYR A 517 -7.28 13.43 13.31
C TYR A 517 -6.66 14.14 14.53
N GLU A 518 -5.50 14.78 14.36
CA GLU A 518 -4.82 15.52 15.43
C GLU A 518 -5.69 16.70 15.95
N GLU A 519 -6.35 17.45 15.06
CA GLU A 519 -7.23 18.56 15.42
C GLU A 519 -8.53 18.11 16.13
N VAL A 520 -9.25 17.12 15.58
CA VAL A 520 -10.45 16.56 16.23
C VAL A 520 -10.07 15.94 17.56
N ARG A 521 -8.99 15.16 17.63
CA ARG A 521 -8.55 14.52 18.88
C ARG A 521 -8.23 15.55 19.97
N LYS A 522 -7.47 16.60 19.66
CA LYS A 522 -7.18 17.67 20.63
C LYS A 522 -8.46 18.37 21.09
N THR A 523 -9.36 18.73 20.18
CA THR A 523 -10.63 19.39 20.56
C THR A 523 -11.56 18.45 21.34
N GLN A 524 -11.55 17.15 21.09
CA GLN A 524 -12.28 16.17 21.89
C GLN A 524 -11.67 15.98 23.29
N GLN A 525 -10.35 15.89 23.42
CA GLN A 525 -9.67 15.87 24.72
C GLN A 525 -9.98 17.12 25.55
N GLU A 526 -9.96 18.31 24.95
CA GLU A 526 -10.35 19.55 25.62
C GLU A 526 -11.82 19.53 26.08
N LYS A 527 -12.74 19.02 25.25
CA LYS A 527 -14.17 18.85 25.62
C LYS A 527 -14.36 17.84 26.75
N LEU A 528 -13.69 16.68 26.71
CA LEU A 528 -13.75 15.65 27.74
C LEU A 528 -13.17 16.15 29.07
N ALA A 529 -12.04 16.88 29.03
CA ALA A 529 -11.47 17.52 30.21
C ALA A 529 -12.41 18.58 30.81
N ALA A 530 -13.08 19.38 29.98
CA ALA A 530 -14.08 20.34 30.43
C ALA A 530 -15.30 19.64 31.06
N ARG A 531 -15.82 18.57 30.44
CA ARG A 531 -16.96 17.80 30.96
C ARG A 531 -16.61 17.09 32.27
N LYS A 532 -15.40 16.54 32.40
CA LYS A 532 -14.89 15.94 33.64
C LYS A 532 -14.73 16.98 34.76
N ALA A 533 -14.31 18.20 34.44
CA ALA A 533 -14.25 19.30 35.40
C ALA A 533 -15.64 19.79 35.84
N GLU A 534 -16.62 19.82 34.92
CA GLU A 534 -18.02 20.14 35.21
C GLU A 534 -18.64 19.10 36.15
N LEU A 535 -18.49 17.81 35.85
CA LEU A 535 -18.99 16.71 36.68
C LEU A 535 -18.36 16.73 38.09
N ALA A 536 -17.06 17.01 38.21
CA ALA A 536 -16.41 17.18 39.51
C ALA A 536 -16.91 18.43 40.28
N GLU A 537 -17.34 19.48 39.59
CA GLU A 537 -17.98 20.65 40.23
C GLU A 537 -19.43 20.34 40.67
N GLU A 538 -20.17 19.55 39.91
CA GLU A 538 -21.49 19.04 40.29
C GLU A 538 -21.42 18.10 41.50
N GLU A 539 -20.44 17.20 41.54
CA GLU A 539 -20.19 16.30 42.66
C GLU A 539 -19.82 17.08 43.93
N ARG A 540 -18.88 18.05 43.83
CA ARG A 540 -18.54 18.94 44.96
C ARG A 540 -19.74 19.74 45.47
N LYS A 541 -20.61 20.23 44.57
CA LYS A 541 -21.86 20.92 44.97
C LYS A 541 -22.79 19.97 45.73
N ARG A 542 -22.93 18.72 45.27
CA ARG A 542 -23.72 17.68 45.93
C ARG A 542 -23.18 17.33 47.31
N GLU A 543 -21.86 17.22 47.48
CA GLU A 543 -21.22 17.06 48.79
C GLU A 543 -21.46 18.27 49.70
N GLU A 544 -21.30 19.50 49.18
CA GLU A 544 -21.57 20.73 49.94
C GLU A 544 -23.04 20.87 50.35
N GLU A 545 -23.99 20.38 49.55
CA GLU A 545 -25.42 20.35 49.88
C GLU A 545 -25.74 19.26 50.90
N PHE A 546 -25.16 18.06 50.76
CA PHE A 546 -25.29 16.97 51.72
C PHE A 546 -24.74 17.37 53.10
N LEU A 547 -23.54 17.98 53.16
CA LEU A 547 -22.96 18.48 54.41
C LEU A 547 -23.78 19.61 55.04
N LYS A 548 -24.45 20.45 54.24
CA LYS A 548 -25.41 21.46 54.75
C LYS A 548 -26.68 20.82 55.30
N GLN A 549 -27.18 19.75 54.67
CA GLN A 549 -28.32 19.00 55.18
C GLN A 549 -27.97 18.28 56.49
N GLU A 550 -26.85 17.57 56.55
CA GLU A 550 -26.37 16.90 57.77
C GLU A 550 -26.11 17.91 58.92
N ALA A 551 -25.59 19.09 58.61
CA ALA A 551 -25.43 20.16 59.60
C ALA A 551 -26.78 20.72 60.09
N ALA A 552 -27.74 20.93 59.17
CA ALA A 552 -29.07 21.41 59.52
C ALA A 552 -29.90 20.36 60.31
N GLU A 553 -29.71 19.07 60.03
CA GLU A 553 -30.31 17.98 60.81
C GLU A 553 -29.72 17.93 62.22
N LYS A 554 -28.40 18.08 62.38
CA LYS A 554 -27.76 18.17 63.71
C LYS A 554 -28.18 19.42 64.48
N GLU A 555 -28.27 20.59 63.84
CA GLU A 555 -28.82 21.80 64.47
C GLU A 555 -30.31 21.62 64.86
N ALA A 556 -31.08 20.87 64.06
CA ALA A 556 -32.47 20.55 64.38
C ALA A 556 -32.62 19.53 65.52
N GLU A 557 -31.72 18.54 65.63
CA GLU A 557 -31.64 17.63 66.77
C GLU A 557 -31.24 18.36 68.06
N GLU A 558 -30.23 19.24 68.01
CA GLU A 558 -29.85 20.09 69.16
C GLU A 558 -30.99 21.06 69.56
N GLU A 559 -31.70 21.67 68.60
CA GLU A 559 -32.90 22.47 68.89
C GLU A 559 -34.07 21.64 69.42
N ALA A 560 -34.18 20.35 69.06
CA ALA A 560 -35.22 19.46 69.55
C ALA A 560 -34.95 19.00 70.98
N GLU A 561 -33.69 18.68 71.34
CA GLU A 561 -33.30 18.43 72.74
C GLU A 561 -33.55 19.68 73.61
N MET A 562 -33.22 20.88 73.12
CA MET A 562 -33.47 22.14 73.84
C MET A 562 -34.96 22.51 74.00
N LYS A 563 -35.89 21.82 73.32
CA LYS A 563 -37.35 22.08 73.39
C LYS A 563 -38.14 21.03 74.16
N GLN A 564 -37.50 20.00 74.73
CA GLN A 564 -38.21 19.02 75.59
C GLN A 564 -38.31 19.44 77.06
N ASP A 565 -37.64 20.52 77.47
CA ASP A 565 -37.50 20.93 78.88
C ASP A 565 -38.45 22.09 79.31
N GLU A 566 -39.76 21.99 79.02
CA GLU A 566 -40.81 22.68 79.82
C GLU A 566 -42.18 21.96 79.72
N PRO A 567 -42.90 21.68 80.85
CA PRO A 567 -43.93 20.63 80.87
C PRO A 567 -45.36 21.11 80.55
N ALA A 568 -46.07 20.31 79.75
CA ALA A 568 -47.52 20.44 79.52
C ALA A 568 -48.36 19.75 80.62
N SER A 569 -49.58 20.25 80.85
CA SER A 569 -50.56 19.62 81.75
C SER A 569 -51.96 19.53 81.11
N VAL A 570 -52.39 18.30 80.79
CA VAL A 570 -53.73 17.66 80.91
C VAL A 570 -55.04 18.47 80.60
N GLU A 571 -56.15 17.91 80.07
CA GLU A 571 -56.63 16.51 80.12
C GLU A 571 -57.72 16.18 79.05
N ALA A 572 -57.59 14.98 78.45
CA ALA A 572 -58.58 13.94 78.04
C ALA A 572 -60.04 14.17 77.51
N ALA A 573 -60.46 13.11 76.76
CA ALA A 573 -61.81 12.52 76.57
C ALA A 573 -62.72 13.05 75.42
N ALA A 574 -63.49 12.24 74.68
CA ALA A 574 -63.52 10.77 74.41
C ALA A 574 -64.55 10.43 73.29
N GLU A 575 -64.39 9.28 72.57
CA GLU A 575 -65.41 8.42 71.88
C GLU A 575 -66.40 9.05 70.83
N ALA A 576 -66.92 8.38 69.77
CA ALA A 576 -66.74 7.05 69.14
C ALA A 576 -67.41 7.00 67.71
N ASP A 577 -67.35 5.84 67.04
CA ASP A 577 -68.17 5.30 65.89
C ASP A 577 -68.03 5.81 64.43
N ASP A 578 -67.29 5.03 63.61
CA ASP A 578 -67.61 4.27 62.34
C ASP A 578 -68.87 4.58 61.46
N PRO A 579 -69.02 4.06 60.19
CA PRO A 579 -68.11 3.26 59.32
C PRO A 579 -68.13 3.56 57.76
N ALA A 580 -67.27 2.84 57.01
CA ALA A 580 -67.42 2.34 55.60
C ALA A 580 -67.44 3.32 54.39
N GLU A 581 -67.00 3.00 53.15
CA GLU A 581 -66.25 1.86 52.54
C GLU A 581 -65.78 2.24 51.10
N MET A 582 -64.62 1.74 50.63
CA MET A 582 -64.39 1.13 49.28
C MET A 582 -62.91 0.70 49.09
N GLU A 583 -62.69 -0.50 48.53
CA GLU A 583 -61.40 -1.21 48.31
C GLU A 583 -60.64 -0.70 47.05
N ALA A 584 -59.41 -1.14 46.65
CA ALA A 584 -58.54 -2.30 46.98
C ALA A 584 -57.04 -1.92 46.68
N SER A 585 -55.97 -2.32 47.40
CA SER A 585 -55.35 -3.64 47.71
C SER A 585 -54.47 -4.25 46.57
N PRO A 586 -53.42 -5.08 46.86
CA PRO A 586 -52.11 -4.85 47.53
C PRO A 586 -50.88 -5.15 46.59
N GLU A 587 -49.60 -4.77 46.81
CA GLU A 587 -48.57 -5.13 47.84
C GLU A 587 -48.17 -6.64 47.91
N PRO A 588 -46.99 -7.07 48.46
CA PRO A 588 -45.65 -6.43 48.57
C PRO A 588 -44.40 -7.40 48.47
N GLU A 589 -43.20 -6.84 48.66
CA GLU A 589 -41.99 -7.31 49.40
C GLU A 589 -41.46 -8.78 49.45
N GLU A 590 -40.21 -8.94 48.96
CA GLU A 590 -38.95 -9.26 49.72
C GLU A 590 -38.74 -10.64 50.47
N PRO A 591 -37.51 -11.02 50.94
CA PRO A 591 -36.83 -12.23 50.40
C PRO A 591 -36.22 -13.21 51.46
N VAL A 592 -35.20 -14.01 51.03
CA VAL A 592 -34.04 -14.59 51.78
C VAL A 592 -33.93 -16.15 51.95
N ALA A 593 -32.75 -16.65 51.54
CA ALA A 593 -31.93 -17.84 51.96
C ALA A 593 -32.28 -19.32 51.65
N GLU A 594 -31.29 -19.98 51.00
CA GLU A 594 -30.60 -21.27 51.26
C GLU A 594 -31.35 -22.42 52.00
N THR A 595 -31.35 -23.69 51.53
CA THR A 595 -30.20 -24.63 51.56
C THR A 595 -30.49 -26.02 50.91
N GLU A 596 -29.44 -26.63 50.34
CA GLU A 596 -29.03 -28.06 50.31
C GLU A 596 -29.84 -29.28 49.74
N GLU A 597 -29.02 -30.19 49.16
CA GLU A 597 -29.11 -31.67 48.95
C GLU A 597 -30.08 -32.39 47.97
N ALA A 598 -29.51 -32.76 46.81
CA ALA A 598 -29.26 -34.12 46.29
C ALA A 598 -30.37 -35.21 46.21
N THR A 599 -30.58 -35.81 45.00
CA THR A 599 -30.17 -37.20 44.61
C THR A 599 -30.76 -37.67 43.24
N GLN A 600 -29.95 -38.44 42.47
CA GLN A 600 -30.22 -39.65 41.62
C GLN A 600 -31.57 -39.85 40.84
N SER A 601 -31.67 -40.55 39.70
CA SER A 601 -30.74 -41.29 38.80
C SER A 601 -31.44 -41.75 37.48
N ASP A 602 -30.66 -42.24 36.50
CA ASP A 602 -31.01 -43.17 35.38
C ASP A 602 -32.07 -42.70 34.33
N ASP A 603 -32.16 -43.19 33.07
CA ASP A 603 -31.48 -44.30 32.33
C ASP A 603 -31.46 -43.98 30.80
N ALA A 604 -30.81 -44.83 29.97
CA ALA A 604 -30.80 -44.77 28.48
C ALA A 604 -31.57 -46.00 27.87
N PRO A 605 -31.37 -46.51 26.61
CA PRO A 605 -30.87 -45.99 25.32
C PRO A 605 -31.80 -46.39 24.11
N GLU A 606 -31.22 -46.59 22.89
CA GLU A 606 -31.75 -47.27 21.66
C GLU A 606 -32.77 -46.49 20.77
N GLU A 607 -32.86 -46.63 19.43
CA GLU A 607 -32.24 -47.54 18.42
C GLU A 607 -32.18 -46.87 17.00
N GLN A 608 -31.54 -47.50 15.99
CA GLN A 608 -31.48 -47.07 14.56
C GLN A 608 -32.50 -47.88 13.69
N PRO A 609 -32.43 -48.05 12.34
CA PRO A 609 -31.91 -47.28 11.17
C PRO A 609 -32.93 -47.19 9.97
N GLU A 610 -32.44 -46.93 8.73
CA GLU A 610 -33.04 -47.27 7.40
C GLU A 610 -34.25 -46.45 6.86
N ALA A 611 -34.48 -46.23 5.55
CA ALA A 611 -33.68 -46.45 4.32
C ALA A 611 -34.24 -45.64 3.09
N GLU A 612 -33.53 -45.76 1.96
CA GLU A 612 -33.72 -45.24 0.59
C GLU A 612 -35.15 -45.15 0.00
N SER A 613 -35.37 -44.21 -0.94
CA SER A 613 -35.77 -44.54 -2.34
C SER A 613 -35.72 -43.32 -3.27
N ALA A 614 -35.59 -43.56 -4.58
CA ALA A 614 -35.56 -42.54 -5.64
C ALA A 614 -36.69 -42.74 -6.66
N SER A 615 -37.09 -41.69 -7.39
CA SER A 615 -37.64 -41.80 -8.76
C SER A 615 -37.76 -40.45 -9.48
N GLU A 616 -37.66 -40.50 -10.81
CA GLU A 616 -37.95 -39.46 -11.81
C GLU A 616 -39.49 -39.13 -11.86
N GLU A 617 -40.11 -38.28 -12.70
CA GLU A 617 -39.77 -37.69 -14.02
C GLU A 617 -40.78 -36.56 -14.42
N SER A 618 -40.41 -35.66 -15.36
CA SER A 618 -41.26 -34.94 -16.37
C SER A 618 -42.45 -34.03 -15.93
N ALA A 619 -42.46 -32.72 -16.26
CA ALA A 619 -43.02 -32.04 -17.48
C ALA A 619 -44.45 -31.44 -17.22
N GLU A 620 -44.98 -30.37 -17.86
CA GLU A 620 -44.80 -29.71 -19.17
C GLU A 620 -44.99 -28.16 -19.11
N MET A 621 -44.37 -27.44 -20.08
CA MET A 621 -44.86 -26.38 -21.03
C MET A 621 -46.01 -25.39 -20.65
N THR A 622 -46.32 -24.27 -21.34
CA THR A 622 -45.92 -23.62 -22.63
C THR A 622 -45.62 -22.10 -22.37
N GLU A 623 -45.32 -21.17 -23.30
CA GLU A 623 -45.20 -21.12 -24.78
C GLU A 623 -44.24 -19.99 -25.24
N GLU A 624 -43.84 -20.01 -26.52
CA GLU A 624 -43.02 -19.06 -27.30
C GLU A 624 -43.82 -17.90 -27.96
N GLN A 625 -43.12 -16.83 -28.43
CA GLN A 625 -43.07 -16.48 -29.88
C GLN A 625 -42.16 -15.26 -30.22
N ASP A 626 -40.99 -15.57 -30.79
CA ASP A 626 -40.40 -15.09 -32.08
C ASP A 626 -40.68 -13.68 -32.64
N ALA A 627 -39.62 -12.96 -33.10
CA ALA A 627 -39.51 -12.40 -34.47
C ALA A 627 -38.28 -11.48 -34.75
N THR A 628 -37.52 -11.86 -35.79
CA THR A 628 -36.86 -11.03 -36.84
C THR A 628 -35.62 -10.13 -36.58
N ASP A 629 -34.57 -10.47 -37.33
CA ASP A 629 -33.40 -9.69 -37.79
C ASP A 629 -33.79 -8.67 -38.90
N PRO A 630 -33.01 -7.58 -39.11
CA PRO A 630 -32.40 -7.45 -40.45
C PRO A 630 -30.99 -6.83 -40.49
N ALA A 631 -30.19 -7.32 -41.44
CA ALA A 631 -28.92 -6.73 -41.87
C ALA A 631 -29.07 -5.49 -42.78
N GLU A 632 -28.11 -4.58 -42.73
CA GLU A 632 -27.83 -3.58 -43.77
C GLU A 632 -26.32 -3.48 -44.03
N ALA A 633 -25.93 -3.08 -45.24
CA ALA A 633 -24.54 -3.07 -45.72
C ALA A 633 -24.20 -1.75 -46.44
N VAL A 634 -22.94 -1.30 -46.33
CA VAL A 634 -22.40 -0.15 -47.08
C VAL A 634 -20.99 -0.48 -47.61
N GLU A 635 -20.66 0.08 -48.77
CA GLU A 635 -19.51 -0.25 -49.64
C GLU A 635 -18.14 0.33 -49.23
N ASP A 636 -17.12 -0.15 -49.95
CA ASP A 636 -15.70 0.22 -49.88
C ASP A 636 -15.37 1.71 -50.08
N GLY A 637 -14.26 2.13 -49.48
CA GLY A 637 -13.52 3.35 -49.82
C GLY A 637 -12.04 3.23 -49.46
N GLU A 638 -11.16 3.18 -50.46
CA GLU A 638 -9.71 3.24 -50.28
C GLU A 638 -9.26 4.69 -49.94
N GLU A 639 -8.56 4.90 -48.82
CA GLU A 639 -7.56 5.99 -48.68
C GLU A 639 -6.56 5.69 -47.54
N GLU A 640 -5.48 6.46 -47.47
CA GLU A 640 -4.16 6.03 -46.98
C GLU A 640 -4.05 5.71 -45.46
N MET A 641 -3.35 4.60 -45.14
CA MET A 641 -2.82 4.35 -43.78
C MET A 641 -1.52 5.13 -43.58
N ASP A 642 -1.56 6.16 -42.73
CA ASP A 642 -0.37 6.64 -42.01
C ASP A 642 -0.39 6.05 -40.59
N SER A 643 0.78 5.71 -40.05
CA SER A 643 0.89 4.90 -38.84
C SER A 643 0.99 5.75 -37.57
N ASP A 644 0.16 5.49 -36.57
CA ASP A 644 0.41 5.95 -35.19
C ASP A 644 0.33 4.80 -34.18
N GLU A 645 1.15 4.87 -33.13
CA GLU A 645 1.56 3.73 -32.29
C GLU A 645 1.03 3.87 -30.84
N SER A 646 -0.22 4.36 -30.69
CA SER A 646 -0.83 4.75 -29.40
C SER A 646 -1.76 3.71 -28.76
N ASP A 647 -2.56 2.98 -29.55
CA ASP A 647 -3.81 2.36 -29.08
C ASP A 647 -3.64 0.99 -28.38
N VAL A 648 -2.47 0.73 -27.81
CA VAL A 648 -2.15 -0.51 -27.05
C VAL A 648 -1.88 -0.22 -25.57
N VAL A 649 -1.94 1.06 -25.15
CA VAL A 649 -1.62 1.47 -23.77
C VAL A 649 -2.86 1.55 -22.87
N GLU A 650 -4.03 1.91 -23.42
CA GLU A 650 -5.23 2.22 -22.64
C GLU A 650 -5.92 0.98 -22.04
N ALA A 651 -5.85 -0.18 -22.71
CA ALA A 651 -6.44 -1.44 -22.25
C ALA A 651 -5.64 -2.19 -21.16
N VAL A 652 -4.77 -1.50 -20.40
CA VAL A 652 -3.87 -2.10 -19.39
C VAL A 652 -4.03 -1.49 -17.99
N GLU A 653 -4.74 -0.37 -17.84
CA GLU A 653 -4.99 0.27 -16.53
C GLU A 653 -6.45 0.12 -16.05
N GLU A 654 -7.41 -0.11 -16.94
CA GLU A 654 -8.86 -0.10 -16.64
C GLU A 654 -9.42 -1.43 -16.08
N SER A 655 -8.76 -2.04 -15.08
CA SER A 655 -9.22 -3.30 -14.47
C SER A 655 -8.99 -3.45 -12.95
N VAL A 656 -8.84 -2.33 -12.24
CA VAL A 656 -8.75 -2.32 -10.76
C VAL A 656 -9.78 -1.40 -10.10
N ASP A 657 -10.23 -0.33 -10.77
CA ASP A 657 -11.23 0.61 -10.22
C ASP A 657 -12.62 0.39 -10.82
N GLY A 658 -13.52 -0.27 -10.08
CA GLY A 658 -14.91 -0.42 -10.53
C GLY A 658 -15.80 -1.41 -9.77
N GLU A 659 -16.21 -1.08 -8.54
CA GLU A 659 -17.61 -1.15 -8.05
C GLU A 659 -17.67 -0.92 -6.51
N ALA A 660 -18.19 0.24 -6.08
CA ALA A 660 -19.05 0.43 -4.89
C ALA A 660 -19.23 1.91 -4.48
N ALA A 661 -19.70 2.78 -5.39
CA ALA A 661 -20.15 4.13 -5.00
C ALA A 661 -21.21 4.68 -5.97
N ASP A 662 -22.48 4.32 -5.76
CA ASP A 662 -23.59 5.08 -6.35
C ASP A 662 -24.88 4.93 -5.52
N LEU A 663 -25.28 5.99 -4.81
CA LEU A 663 -26.66 6.17 -4.34
C LEU A 663 -26.96 7.64 -3.95
N VAL A 664 -28.02 8.17 -4.57
CA VAL A 664 -28.80 9.39 -4.24
C VAL A 664 -28.28 10.75 -4.74
N GLU A 665 -28.68 11.09 -5.97
CA GLU A 665 -29.07 12.46 -6.33
C GLU A 665 -30.44 12.81 -5.71
N GLU A 666 -30.55 13.89 -4.93
CA GLU A 666 -31.76 14.75 -4.87
C GLU A 666 -31.41 16.21 -4.52
N GLY A 667 -31.79 17.16 -5.38
CA GLY A 667 -32.48 18.37 -4.89
C GLY A 667 -31.77 19.74 -4.77
N SER A 668 -31.67 20.45 -5.92
CA SER A 668 -32.24 21.81 -6.09
C SER A 668 -31.44 23.12 -5.80
N ALA A 669 -31.55 24.03 -6.77
CA ALA A 669 -31.61 25.51 -6.69
C ALA A 669 -30.37 26.35 -6.27
N ASN A 670 -29.68 26.93 -7.28
CA ASN A 670 -29.98 28.28 -7.82
C ASN A 670 -29.23 28.59 -9.12
#